data_AF-A0A368W083-F1
#
_entry.id   AF-A0A368W083-F1
#
_cell.length_a   1.000
_cell.length_b   1.000
_cell.length_c   1.000
_cell.angle_alpha   90.00
_cell.angle_beta   90.00
_cell.angle_gamma   90.00
#
_symmetry.space_group_name_H-M   'P 1'
#
loop_
_entity.id
_entity.type
_entity.pdbx_description
1 polymer ?
#
loop_
_entity_poly.entity_id
_entity_poly.type
_entity_poly.pdbx_seq_one_letter_code
_entity_poly.pdbx_strand_id
1 'polypeptide(L)'
;MIVLARKWMITLMVFSIALTTMFAAGVYEEASAAVVNPNLIKNSGFESGNLTNWSVSGTENAVVIKNVEADAHSGSHAINYWFKTPYAFKLKQTITGLENGTYELKAWASGGGGDTKLKLFVEGFDGETRSTDAVNTGWNKWIQYSVTDIEVTGGHVTIGFDVEAPGDVWGYFDDFELVKVSSNEEPSEPEEFIKGVDISTLQAIEAKGIKYYDGGVEKDLLTILKDHGVNYVRLRVWNNPVEAEGFNDKAHLIALAERVKAAGMKLLVDFHYSDFWADPGKQVKPKAWEDLAFTDLKQAVYDYTKEVMNELKAVSAYPDMVQIGNEINNGMMHPEGSVSNFVQLAELLKEGVKAVRDTTPVNHTTKIVIHLAEGGDNRKFQSFFDEVENHDVDYDVIGMSYYPYWHGTFQQLKTNMDDMAARYGKQIVVAETAYPFTLDNGDQQGNIAGADQVRITGFTATPENQKLVTETVMNTVAHVEGGKGLGVFYWEPAWLPGVGWKVGEGNGWENQAMFDFEGNALNSLDAFKFTPGSIPELSPILVYALPGITIAKGGTPTMPSKANVLYNEGSIFQTNVVWDNITEEQLNTPGTFTVNGTVVGLSQKATIEITVLANPNMVKNPGFENGDLTDWTVTGTTAAGKIHESTGNSHSGSHAFNYWYGSPYAYQLKQTITGLEAGTYVLKAWSSGGGGDTRLKLFAENTGGTTLSKDMVNTGYNVWKQYAIENIQVNDGQLTIGFDVEAPKDIWGYFDDIELVQVAKAPTDTGNSSNSGSTNESGGVIVTPDQISKTEDGIRTVELPANTSEVILPSGIYDQLKNEPLKFDTGNLSIEIPSELFKELQSKLPNVEKSTITLKLLPLEEAKTKEILSQSGENRGNTQVKVAGQVYDFKLSIKNEAGNETVLSQFSKSITIRLKPDSTINSQNAGIYYIADDGRLEYVGGKWINGELVAQIEHFSLYAVLEVTKQYDDVAAGYWAHDIIAQLAGKQIVQGTTAATFEPRNSISRAEFAALLVRALKLKGQTENIFNDVPAGAWYADEVSAAYGAGIVKGRSASLFDPKAPITRQEMAIMLMKAYSIKTGATAAPGEAVPFVDADKIDEWAISSIQSAHKLGLIQGREQNRFAPDVYMTRAEAAQAINRLLMI
;
A
#
# COMPACT_ATOMS: atom_id res chain seq x y z
N MET A 1 7.70 80.12 -26.25
CA MET A 1 7.60 78.84 -25.52
C MET A 1 6.13 78.60 -25.17
N ILE A 2 5.63 77.37 -25.35
CA ILE A 2 4.21 77.03 -25.66
C ILE A 2 3.78 77.44 -27.09
N VAL A 3 4.67 77.23 -28.08
CA VAL A 3 4.31 77.09 -29.52
C VAL A 3 5.29 76.14 -30.24
N LEU A 4 6.51 75.90 -29.72
CA LEU A 4 7.46 74.94 -30.30
C LEU A 4 7.27 73.45 -29.90
N ALA A 5 6.38 73.13 -28.95
CA ALA A 5 6.15 71.75 -28.48
C ALA A 5 5.00 71.00 -29.21
N ARG A 6 4.34 71.62 -30.20
CA ARG A 6 3.23 70.99 -30.97
C ARG A 6 3.57 70.65 -32.43
N LYS A 7 4.81 70.87 -32.87
CA LYS A 7 5.27 70.54 -34.24
C LYS A 7 6.24 69.33 -34.34
N TRP A 8 6.54 68.65 -33.25
CA TRP A 8 7.39 67.44 -33.24
C TRP A 8 6.61 66.11 -33.09
N MET A 9 5.29 66.13 -32.85
CA MET A 9 4.47 64.90 -32.66
C MET A 9 3.69 64.43 -33.90
N ILE A 10 3.77 65.13 -35.05
CA ILE A 10 2.99 64.79 -36.27
C ILE A 10 3.89 64.29 -37.43
N THR A 11 5.23 64.32 -37.29
CA THR A 11 6.16 63.91 -38.37
C THR A 11 6.71 62.48 -38.22
N LEU A 12 6.37 61.75 -37.14
CA LEU A 12 6.79 60.34 -36.93
C LEU A 12 5.68 59.30 -37.19
N MET A 13 4.48 59.72 -37.60
CA MET A 13 3.32 58.84 -37.79
C MET A 13 2.91 58.62 -39.27
N VAL A 14 3.67 59.13 -40.25
CA VAL A 14 3.37 58.98 -41.69
C VAL A 14 4.56 58.40 -42.50
N PHE A 15 5.60 57.89 -41.83
CA PHE A 15 6.79 57.33 -42.50
C PHE A 15 7.13 55.90 -42.05
N SER A 16 6.14 54.99 -42.06
CA SER A 16 6.39 53.53 -42.08
C SER A 16 5.38 52.73 -42.93
N ILE A 17 4.49 53.39 -43.69
CA ILE A 17 3.39 52.72 -44.43
C ILE A 17 3.68 52.56 -45.94
N ALA A 18 4.85 52.98 -46.46
CA ALA A 18 5.12 52.84 -47.90
C ALA A 18 6.61 52.68 -48.23
N LEU A 19 7.27 51.62 -47.75
CA LEU A 19 8.50 51.13 -48.38
C LEU A 19 8.87 49.70 -47.97
N THR A 20 8.11 48.68 -48.39
CA THR A 20 8.60 47.30 -48.61
C THR A 20 7.55 46.45 -49.35
N THR A 21 6.98 46.99 -50.43
CA THR A 21 6.36 46.16 -51.49
C THR A 21 7.36 45.99 -52.62
N MET A 22 8.27 45.03 -52.47
CA MET A 22 8.97 44.27 -53.53
C MET A 22 10.19 43.58 -52.90
N PHE A 23 10.30 42.26 -53.10
CA PHE A 23 11.28 41.30 -52.57
C PHE A 23 10.92 40.61 -51.24
N ALA A 24 9.94 39.71 -51.31
CA ALA A 24 9.97 38.40 -50.65
C ALA A 24 8.97 37.47 -51.35
N ALA A 25 9.33 36.98 -52.53
CA ALA A 25 8.71 35.77 -53.08
C ALA A 25 9.52 34.60 -52.50
N GLY A 26 8.91 33.83 -51.60
CA GLY A 26 9.55 32.70 -50.94
C GLY A 26 8.76 32.25 -49.71
N VAL A 27 7.74 31.43 -49.97
CA VAL A 27 7.14 30.40 -49.08
C VAL A 27 7.04 30.76 -47.60
N TYR A 28 5.89 31.30 -47.19
CA TYR A 28 5.37 31.05 -45.83
C TYR A 28 4.41 29.87 -45.96
N GLU A 29 4.87 28.72 -45.48
CA GLU A 29 4.05 27.56 -45.17
C GLU A 29 3.16 27.95 -43.99
N GLU A 30 1.84 27.81 -44.15
CA GLU A 30 0.88 28.07 -43.08
C GLU A 30 1.20 27.15 -41.90
N ALA A 31 1.42 27.74 -40.73
CA ALA A 31 1.39 27.00 -39.48
C ALA A 31 0.00 26.33 -39.37
N SER A 32 -0.03 25.00 -39.37
CA SER A 32 -1.23 24.23 -39.06
C SER A 32 -1.76 24.67 -37.69
N ALA A 33 -2.87 25.39 -37.69
CA ALA A 33 -3.61 25.66 -36.47
C ALA A 33 -4.18 24.32 -35.97
N ALA A 34 -3.82 23.95 -34.74
CA ALA A 34 -4.42 22.80 -34.06
C ALA A 34 -5.95 22.89 -34.16
N VAL A 35 -6.59 21.83 -34.62
CA VAL A 35 -8.05 21.73 -34.69
C VAL A 35 -8.55 21.55 -33.25
N VAL A 36 -8.72 22.65 -32.53
CA VAL A 36 -9.45 22.62 -31.26
C VAL A 36 -10.92 22.41 -31.62
N ASN A 37 -11.46 21.22 -31.36
CA ASN A 37 -12.90 21.00 -31.45
C ASN A 37 -13.58 21.93 -30.42
N PRO A 38 -14.25 23.02 -30.85
CA PRO A 38 -14.74 24.01 -29.91
C PRO A 38 -15.90 23.42 -29.11
N ASN A 39 -15.91 23.63 -27.79
CA ASN A 39 -17.06 23.27 -26.96
C ASN A 39 -18.34 23.91 -27.53
N LEU A 40 -19.30 23.07 -27.88
CA LEU A 40 -20.53 23.48 -28.58
C LEU A 40 -21.63 23.94 -27.60
N ILE A 41 -21.44 23.73 -26.30
CA ILE A 41 -22.35 24.16 -25.25
C ILE A 41 -22.20 25.66 -25.01
N LYS A 42 -23.32 26.38 -24.92
CA LYS A 42 -23.31 27.80 -24.55
C LYS A 42 -23.47 27.94 -23.04
N ASN A 43 -22.75 28.90 -22.45
CA ASN A 43 -22.77 29.14 -21.01
C ASN A 43 -22.45 27.85 -20.23
N SER A 44 -21.38 27.16 -20.64
CA SER A 44 -20.98 25.82 -20.16
C SER A 44 -20.63 25.78 -18.67
N GLY A 45 -19.94 26.81 -18.17
CA GLY A 45 -19.64 27.00 -16.74
C GLY A 45 -20.47 28.11 -16.09
N PHE A 46 -21.64 28.45 -16.64
CA PHE A 46 -22.60 29.39 -16.03
C PHE A 46 -22.11 30.82 -15.70
N GLU A 47 -20.94 31.22 -16.19
CA GLU A 47 -20.29 32.52 -15.94
C GLU A 47 -21.08 33.76 -16.38
N SER A 48 -22.16 33.58 -17.14
CA SER A 48 -23.11 34.67 -17.38
C SER A 48 -23.93 35.08 -16.14
N GLY A 49 -23.82 34.33 -15.05
CA GLY A 49 -24.54 34.56 -13.78
C GLY A 49 -26.04 34.31 -13.86
N ASN A 50 -26.51 33.66 -14.94
CA ASN A 50 -27.92 33.33 -15.17
C ASN A 50 -28.06 32.06 -16.03
N LEU A 51 -29.27 31.50 -16.13
CA LEU A 51 -29.56 30.27 -16.88
C LEU A 51 -29.74 30.51 -18.40
N THR A 52 -29.11 31.52 -18.99
CA THR A 52 -29.21 31.73 -20.45
C THR A 52 -28.76 30.46 -21.19
N ASN A 53 -29.62 29.99 -22.10
CA ASN A 53 -29.54 28.72 -22.87
C ASN A 53 -29.84 27.43 -22.09
N TRP A 54 -29.98 27.50 -20.77
CA TRP A 54 -30.35 26.38 -19.93
C TRP A 54 -31.81 26.46 -19.50
N SER A 55 -32.45 25.32 -19.31
CA SER A 55 -33.79 25.21 -18.76
C SER A 55 -33.80 24.20 -17.63
N VAL A 56 -34.58 24.49 -16.60
CA VAL A 56 -34.84 23.56 -15.51
C VAL A 56 -36.29 23.13 -15.63
N SER A 57 -36.57 21.85 -15.42
CA SER A 57 -37.93 21.32 -15.34
C SER A 57 -38.07 20.45 -14.10
N GLY A 58 -39.25 20.38 -13.51
CA GLY A 58 -39.48 19.75 -12.21
C GLY A 58 -39.44 20.77 -11.08
N THR A 59 -38.62 20.55 -10.06
CA THR A 59 -38.53 21.42 -8.89
C THR A 59 -37.57 22.57 -9.14
N GLU A 60 -37.99 23.55 -9.97
CA GLU A 60 -37.12 24.65 -10.43
C GLU A 60 -36.47 25.45 -9.29
N ASN A 61 -37.19 25.66 -8.18
CA ASN A 61 -36.67 26.37 -7.01
C ASN A 61 -35.54 25.62 -6.27
N ALA A 62 -35.26 24.38 -6.65
CA ALA A 62 -34.12 23.64 -6.14
C ALA A 62 -32.81 24.05 -6.82
N VAL A 63 -32.83 24.74 -7.96
CA VAL A 63 -31.65 25.03 -8.77
C VAL A 63 -31.36 26.53 -8.76
N VAL A 64 -30.17 26.91 -8.34
CA VAL A 64 -29.69 28.30 -8.32
C VAL A 64 -28.29 28.37 -8.91
N ILE A 65 -27.90 29.54 -9.42
CA ILE A 65 -26.49 29.80 -9.77
C ILE A 65 -25.84 30.44 -8.55
N LYS A 66 -24.75 29.85 -8.07
CA LYS A 66 -23.89 30.47 -7.05
C LYS A 66 -22.77 31.25 -7.72
N ASN A 67 -22.35 32.34 -7.08
CA ASN A 67 -21.18 33.14 -7.45
C ASN A 67 -20.21 33.12 -6.26
N VAL A 68 -19.44 32.04 -6.17
CA VAL A 68 -18.43 31.80 -5.14
C VAL A 68 -17.34 30.93 -5.79
N GLU A 69 -16.15 31.49 -5.99
CA GLU A 69 -15.01 30.78 -6.64
C GLU A 69 -14.68 29.44 -5.96
N ALA A 70 -14.79 29.36 -4.63
CA ALA A 70 -14.56 28.13 -3.87
C ALA A 70 -15.65 27.05 -4.07
N ASP A 71 -16.78 27.39 -4.68
CA ASP A 71 -17.91 26.51 -4.99
C ASP A 71 -18.03 26.21 -6.50
N ALA A 72 -17.07 26.67 -7.31
CA ALA A 72 -17.01 26.44 -8.76
C ALA A 72 -15.81 25.55 -9.11
N HIS A 73 -15.93 24.77 -10.18
CA HIS A 73 -14.83 23.95 -10.69
C HIS A 73 -13.82 24.83 -11.44
N SER A 74 -14.33 25.74 -12.28
CA SER A 74 -13.55 26.81 -12.88
C SER A 74 -14.35 28.11 -12.87
N GLY A 75 -13.65 29.24 -12.99
CA GLY A 75 -14.30 30.55 -12.94
C GLY A 75 -14.87 30.89 -11.55
N SER A 76 -16.05 31.50 -11.53
CA SER A 76 -16.68 32.01 -10.30
C SER A 76 -18.13 31.59 -10.13
N HIS A 77 -18.74 30.98 -11.15
CA HIS A 77 -20.14 30.56 -11.15
C HIS A 77 -20.26 29.06 -11.35
N ALA A 78 -21.21 28.46 -10.64
CA ALA A 78 -21.63 27.08 -10.89
C ALA A 78 -23.13 26.96 -10.62
N ILE A 79 -23.75 25.92 -11.17
CA ILE A 79 -25.08 25.51 -10.71
C ILE A 79 -24.89 24.92 -9.32
N ASN A 80 -25.71 25.35 -8.38
CA ASN A 80 -25.94 24.67 -7.13
C ASN A 80 -27.39 24.17 -7.12
N TYR A 81 -27.59 22.94 -6.70
CA TYR A 81 -28.92 22.41 -6.45
C TYR A 81 -29.08 21.99 -4.99
N TRP A 82 -30.21 22.34 -4.38
CA TRP A 82 -30.61 21.98 -3.02
C TRP A 82 -32.08 22.33 -2.80
N PHE A 83 -32.82 21.48 -2.09
CA PHE A 83 -34.18 21.82 -1.63
C PHE A 83 -34.52 21.14 -0.32
N LYS A 84 -35.38 21.78 0.49
CA LYS A 84 -35.72 21.32 1.84
C LYS A 84 -36.55 20.02 1.89
N THR A 85 -37.32 19.73 0.84
CA THR A 85 -38.15 18.51 0.73
C THR A 85 -37.69 17.71 -0.49
N PRO A 86 -37.98 16.39 -0.58
CA PRO A 86 -37.62 15.59 -1.75
C PRO A 86 -38.00 16.29 -3.04
N TYR A 87 -37.07 16.29 -4.00
CA TYR A 87 -37.17 17.07 -5.20
C TYR A 87 -36.56 16.32 -6.38
N ALA A 88 -37.11 16.59 -7.54
CA ALA A 88 -36.64 16.04 -8.80
C ALA A 88 -36.56 17.18 -9.80
N PHE A 89 -35.47 17.27 -10.54
CA PHE A 89 -35.34 18.23 -11.63
C PHE A 89 -34.47 17.68 -12.76
N LYS A 90 -34.74 18.18 -13.97
CA LYS A 90 -33.82 18.08 -15.10
C LYS A 90 -33.30 19.45 -15.44
N LEU A 91 -31.99 19.65 -15.32
CA LEU A 91 -31.28 20.78 -15.91
C LEU A 91 -30.88 20.37 -17.33
N LYS A 92 -31.24 21.16 -18.34
CA LYS A 92 -30.97 20.80 -19.73
C LYS A 92 -30.71 21.98 -20.66
N GLN A 93 -29.92 21.73 -21.69
CA GLN A 93 -29.73 22.60 -22.84
C GLN A 93 -29.90 21.78 -24.13
N THR A 94 -30.63 22.31 -25.11
CA THR A 94 -30.74 21.72 -26.44
C THR A 94 -29.78 22.43 -27.38
N ILE A 95 -28.83 21.67 -27.94
CA ILE A 95 -27.85 22.14 -28.90
C ILE A 95 -28.35 21.77 -30.29
N THR A 96 -28.47 22.77 -31.18
CA THR A 96 -29.00 22.61 -32.53
C THR A 96 -27.98 23.06 -33.57
N GLY A 97 -28.10 22.54 -34.80
CA GLY A 97 -27.16 22.87 -35.88
C GLY A 97 -25.87 22.06 -35.78
N LEU A 98 -25.92 20.91 -35.11
CA LEU A 98 -24.82 19.95 -35.07
C LEU A 98 -24.66 19.29 -36.43
N GLU A 99 -23.43 19.12 -36.86
CA GLU A 99 -23.14 18.30 -38.05
C GLU A 99 -23.32 16.83 -37.72
N ASN A 100 -23.62 16.00 -38.72
CA ASN A 100 -23.63 14.56 -38.50
C ASN A 100 -22.24 14.07 -38.07
N GLY A 101 -22.21 13.15 -37.11
CA GLY A 101 -20.98 12.59 -36.56
C GLY A 101 -21.16 12.10 -35.12
N THR A 102 -20.08 11.55 -34.57
CA THR A 102 -20.02 11.10 -33.17
C THR A 102 -19.63 12.27 -32.27
N TYR A 103 -20.21 12.36 -31.08
CA TYR A 103 -19.91 13.39 -30.09
C TYR A 103 -19.64 12.77 -28.73
N GLU A 104 -18.93 13.51 -27.88
CA GLU A 104 -18.73 13.21 -26.46
C GLU A 104 -19.26 14.37 -25.63
N LEU A 105 -20.03 14.05 -24.60
CA LEU A 105 -20.48 14.99 -23.58
C LEU A 105 -19.67 14.76 -22.30
N LYS A 106 -19.07 15.81 -21.74
CA LYS A 106 -18.43 15.82 -20.41
C LYS A 106 -19.10 16.86 -19.52
N ALA A 107 -19.11 16.64 -18.20
CA ALA A 107 -19.51 17.66 -17.22
C ALA A 107 -18.89 17.35 -15.85
N TRP A 108 -18.61 18.38 -15.07
CA TRP A 108 -18.12 18.25 -13.70
C TRP A 108 -19.27 18.31 -12.71
N ALA A 109 -19.25 17.43 -11.71
CA ALA A 109 -20.17 17.48 -10.58
C ALA A 109 -19.43 17.35 -9.25
N SER A 110 -20.00 17.99 -8.21
CA SER A 110 -19.56 17.90 -6.82
C SER A 110 -20.78 17.97 -5.91
N GLY A 111 -20.76 17.38 -4.71
CA GLY A 111 -21.96 17.41 -3.86
C GLY A 111 -21.87 16.58 -2.60
N GLY A 112 -22.91 16.64 -1.77
CA GLY A 112 -22.95 15.99 -0.45
C GLY A 112 -23.19 14.47 -0.45
N GLY A 113 -23.45 13.84 -1.60
CA GLY A 113 -23.94 12.46 -1.69
C GLY A 113 -25.43 12.32 -1.33
N GLY A 114 -26.02 11.15 -1.51
CA GLY A 114 -27.43 10.87 -1.20
C GLY A 114 -28.44 11.17 -2.32
N ASP A 115 -28.00 11.52 -3.52
CA ASP A 115 -28.87 11.64 -4.69
C ASP A 115 -29.45 10.26 -5.05
N THR A 116 -30.76 10.06 -4.96
CA THR A 116 -31.43 8.81 -5.39
C THR A 116 -31.31 8.57 -6.89
N LYS A 117 -31.10 9.62 -7.67
CA LYS A 117 -30.75 9.57 -9.09
C LYS A 117 -29.90 10.79 -9.41
N LEU A 118 -28.72 10.56 -9.97
CA LEU A 118 -27.88 11.61 -10.52
C LEU A 118 -27.29 11.09 -11.83
N LYS A 119 -27.81 11.58 -12.96
CA LYS A 119 -27.41 11.09 -14.28
C LYS A 119 -27.01 12.25 -15.18
N LEU A 120 -25.78 12.21 -15.70
CA LEU A 120 -25.42 13.02 -16.88
C LEU A 120 -26.05 12.34 -18.09
N PHE A 121 -26.88 13.05 -18.84
CA PHE A 121 -27.63 12.47 -19.95
C PHE A 121 -27.47 13.27 -21.25
N VAL A 122 -27.68 12.55 -22.34
CA VAL A 122 -27.91 13.09 -23.68
C VAL A 122 -29.14 12.39 -24.28
N GLU A 123 -30.07 13.15 -24.84
CA GLU A 123 -31.32 12.66 -25.42
C GLU A 123 -31.63 13.33 -26.75
N GLY A 124 -32.39 12.65 -27.59
CA GLY A 124 -32.92 13.22 -28.84
C GLY A 124 -31.96 13.15 -30.02
N PHE A 125 -30.83 12.45 -29.90
CA PHE A 125 -30.10 11.93 -31.06
C PHE A 125 -30.82 10.65 -31.52
N ASP A 126 -31.25 10.59 -32.77
CA ASP A 126 -31.90 9.44 -33.42
C ASP A 126 -33.13 8.83 -32.69
N GLY A 127 -33.67 9.54 -31.69
CA GLY A 127 -34.77 9.08 -30.84
C GLY A 127 -34.36 8.33 -29.57
N GLU A 128 -33.06 8.24 -29.26
CA GLU A 128 -32.52 7.54 -28.09
C GLU A 128 -32.16 8.49 -26.93
N THR A 129 -31.98 7.89 -25.74
CA THR A 129 -31.40 8.53 -24.55
C THR A 129 -30.22 7.69 -24.09
N ARG A 130 -29.08 8.34 -23.85
CA ARG A 130 -27.91 7.76 -23.19
C ARG A 130 -27.57 8.55 -21.94
N SER A 131 -26.99 7.89 -20.96
CA SER A 131 -26.62 8.52 -19.70
C SER A 131 -25.52 7.74 -19.00
N THR A 132 -24.73 8.44 -18.19
CA THR A 132 -23.87 7.83 -17.18
C THR A 132 -24.37 8.20 -15.79
N ASP A 133 -24.27 7.26 -14.84
CA ASP A 133 -24.57 7.53 -13.44
C ASP A 133 -23.41 8.34 -12.84
N ALA A 134 -23.75 9.39 -12.10
CA ALA A 134 -22.81 10.24 -11.40
C ALA A 134 -23.00 10.11 -9.89
N VAL A 135 -21.94 10.36 -9.12
CA VAL A 135 -21.90 10.15 -7.67
C VAL A 135 -21.15 11.29 -7.00
N ASN A 136 -21.85 12.04 -6.16
CA ASN A 136 -21.24 13.11 -5.38
C ASN A 136 -20.55 12.56 -4.12
N THR A 137 -19.33 13.02 -3.80
CA THR A 137 -18.50 12.45 -2.71
C THR A 137 -18.02 13.45 -1.65
N GLY A 138 -18.54 14.67 -1.68
CA GLY A 138 -18.25 15.74 -0.74
C GLY A 138 -18.09 17.11 -1.40
N TRP A 139 -18.04 18.14 -0.56
CA TRP A 139 -17.80 19.52 -0.97
C TRP A 139 -16.42 19.71 -1.59
N ASN A 140 -16.38 20.43 -2.71
CA ASN A 140 -15.19 20.72 -3.51
C ASN A 140 -14.40 19.46 -3.93
N LYS A 141 -15.08 18.32 -4.02
CA LYS A 141 -14.58 17.11 -4.68
C LYS A 141 -15.26 17.02 -6.03
N TRP A 142 -14.61 17.57 -7.04
CA TRP A 142 -15.11 17.58 -8.41
C TRP A 142 -14.75 16.28 -9.12
N ILE A 143 -15.73 15.66 -9.76
CA ILE A 143 -15.55 14.47 -10.58
C ILE A 143 -16.11 14.78 -11.96
N GLN A 144 -15.34 14.48 -13.00
CA GLN A 144 -15.79 14.62 -14.38
C GLN A 144 -16.51 13.34 -14.81
N TYR A 145 -17.66 13.50 -15.43
CA TYR A 145 -18.45 12.42 -15.99
C TYR A 145 -18.56 12.60 -17.50
N SER A 146 -18.60 11.50 -18.25
CA SER A 146 -18.78 11.54 -19.70
C SER A 146 -19.85 10.60 -20.23
N VAL A 147 -20.44 10.98 -21.36
CA VAL A 147 -21.28 10.12 -22.22
C VAL A 147 -20.67 10.14 -23.61
N THR A 148 -20.19 8.98 -24.06
CA THR A 148 -19.50 8.81 -25.35
C THR A 148 -20.44 8.27 -26.44
N ASP A 149 -19.89 8.15 -27.66
CA ASP A 149 -20.52 7.50 -28.81
C ASP A 149 -21.85 8.11 -29.23
N ILE A 150 -22.04 9.41 -29.00
CA ILE A 150 -23.28 10.12 -29.31
C ILE A 150 -23.35 10.33 -30.83
N GLU A 151 -23.90 9.37 -31.55
CA GLU A 151 -24.14 9.48 -32.99
C GLU A 151 -25.28 10.47 -33.26
N VAL A 152 -24.92 11.67 -33.71
CA VAL A 152 -25.89 12.68 -34.10
C VAL A 152 -26.15 12.51 -35.60
N THR A 153 -27.36 12.10 -35.98
CA THR A 153 -27.81 12.15 -37.39
C THR A 153 -28.96 13.14 -37.62
N GLY A 154 -29.63 13.56 -36.54
CA GLY A 154 -30.72 14.53 -36.55
C GLY A 154 -30.33 16.01 -36.38
N GLY A 155 -29.02 16.32 -36.31
CA GLY A 155 -28.48 17.68 -36.20
C GLY A 155 -28.77 18.43 -34.90
N HIS A 156 -29.21 17.74 -33.85
CA HIS A 156 -29.45 18.29 -32.53
C HIS A 156 -29.28 17.24 -31.44
N VAL A 157 -29.01 17.68 -30.21
CA VAL A 157 -29.06 16.88 -28.99
C VAL A 157 -29.59 17.72 -27.84
N THR A 158 -30.15 17.07 -26.83
CA THR A 158 -30.45 17.70 -25.53
C THR A 158 -29.58 17.04 -24.48
N ILE A 159 -28.81 17.85 -23.74
CA ILE A 159 -27.87 17.39 -22.72
C ILE A 159 -28.24 17.94 -21.36
N GLY A 160 -27.75 17.31 -20.29
CA GLY A 160 -27.79 17.89 -18.95
C GLY A 160 -27.75 16.86 -17.83
N PHE A 161 -28.20 17.25 -16.63
CA PHE A 161 -28.34 16.34 -15.48
C PHE A 161 -29.81 16.07 -15.14
N ASP A 162 -30.12 14.81 -14.87
CA ASP A 162 -31.39 14.34 -14.33
C ASP A 162 -31.20 13.91 -12.88
N VAL A 163 -31.80 14.69 -11.97
CA VAL A 163 -31.58 14.58 -10.53
C VAL A 163 -32.89 14.24 -9.83
N GLU A 164 -32.85 13.20 -9.00
CA GLU A 164 -33.85 12.94 -7.95
C GLU A 164 -33.10 12.84 -6.63
N ALA A 165 -33.49 13.66 -5.66
CA ALA A 165 -32.82 13.72 -4.39
C ALA A 165 -33.83 13.84 -3.22
N PRO A 166 -33.55 13.20 -2.08
CA PRO A 166 -34.20 13.51 -0.81
C PRO A 166 -34.04 14.99 -0.44
N GLY A 167 -34.88 15.47 0.49
CA GLY A 167 -34.70 16.81 1.04
C GLY A 167 -33.32 16.97 1.69
N ASP A 168 -32.80 18.19 1.63
CA ASP A 168 -31.51 18.62 2.17
C ASP A 168 -30.24 18.08 1.48
N VAL A 169 -30.37 17.16 0.51
CA VAL A 169 -29.26 16.79 -0.39
C VAL A 169 -28.94 17.99 -1.29
N TRP A 170 -27.65 18.19 -1.57
CA TRP A 170 -27.19 19.26 -2.45
C TRP A 170 -26.05 18.79 -3.35
N GLY A 171 -25.88 19.50 -4.46
CA GLY A 171 -24.71 19.36 -5.30
C GLY A 171 -24.48 20.58 -6.18
N TYR A 172 -23.50 20.44 -7.05
CA TYR A 172 -23.01 21.43 -7.97
C TYR A 172 -22.75 20.81 -9.33
N PHE A 173 -23.02 21.57 -10.38
CA PHE A 173 -22.63 21.23 -11.76
C PHE A 173 -21.90 22.40 -12.38
N ASP A 174 -20.84 22.08 -13.10
CA ASP A 174 -20.01 23.07 -13.76
C ASP A 174 -19.33 22.50 -15.01
N ASP A 175 -18.81 23.39 -15.85
CA ASP A 175 -17.97 23.09 -17.02
C ASP A 175 -18.48 21.95 -17.90
N PHE A 176 -19.68 22.11 -18.45
CA PHE A 176 -20.20 21.19 -19.46
C PHE A 176 -19.47 21.34 -20.79
N GLU A 177 -19.11 20.23 -21.40
CA GLU A 177 -18.48 20.19 -22.71
C GLU A 177 -19.20 19.22 -23.65
N LEU A 178 -19.59 19.68 -24.84
CA LEU A 178 -20.02 18.81 -25.93
C LEU A 178 -19.10 19.08 -27.11
N VAL A 179 -18.30 18.08 -27.46
CA VAL A 179 -17.36 18.15 -28.58
C VAL A 179 -17.74 17.12 -29.63
N LYS A 180 -17.59 17.51 -30.90
CA LYS A 180 -17.65 16.55 -32.00
C LYS A 180 -16.40 15.70 -31.89
N VAL A 181 -16.57 14.41 -31.71
CA VAL A 181 -15.49 13.45 -31.88
C VAL A 181 -15.16 13.48 -33.36
N SER A 182 -14.00 14.01 -33.71
CA SER A 182 -13.47 13.91 -35.07
C SER A 182 -13.49 12.42 -35.42
N SER A 183 -14.27 12.05 -36.45
CA SER A 183 -14.22 10.71 -37.02
C SER A 183 -12.77 10.42 -37.37
N ASN A 184 -12.14 9.59 -36.54
CA ASN A 184 -10.72 9.32 -36.56
C ASN A 184 -9.88 10.61 -36.61
N GLU A 185 -9.54 11.17 -35.44
CA GLU A 185 -8.09 11.32 -35.27
C GLU A 185 -7.56 9.89 -35.19
N GLU A 186 -7.25 9.32 -36.37
CA GLU A 186 -6.13 8.40 -36.47
C GLU A 186 -5.06 8.97 -35.55
N PRO A 187 -4.46 8.17 -34.63
CA PRO A 187 -3.38 8.66 -33.80
C PRO A 187 -2.46 9.44 -34.71
N SER A 188 -2.32 10.75 -34.48
CA SER A 188 -1.51 11.57 -35.36
C SER A 188 -0.16 10.90 -35.39
N GLU A 189 0.26 10.32 -36.53
CA GLU A 189 1.58 9.74 -36.61
C GLU A 189 2.51 10.85 -36.15
N PRO A 190 3.22 10.70 -35.00
CA PRO A 190 4.39 11.52 -34.77
C PRO A 190 5.32 11.29 -35.98
N GLU A 191 6.40 12.04 -36.13
CA GLU A 191 7.44 11.75 -37.11
C GLU A 191 8.17 10.39 -36.85
N GLU A 192 7.41 9.28 -36.82
CA GLU A 192 7.64 7.95 -36.26
C GLU A 192 7.43 7.87 -34.72
N PHE A 193 6.45 7.06 -34.26
CA PHE A 193 6.25 6.74 -32.84
C PHE A 193 7.48 6.04 -32.25
N ILE A 194 7.91 6.48 -31.07
CA ILE A 194 9.14 6.00 -30.44
C ILE A 194 8.93 4.61 -29.84
N LYS A 195 9.70 3.66 -30.34
CA LYS A 195 9.76 2.25 -29.91
C LYS A 195 11.19 2.00 -29.47
N GLY A 196 11.49 2.57 -28.32
CA GLY A 196 12.83 2.69 -27.79
C GLY A 196 13.21 1.59 -26.83
N VAL A 197 14.51 1.37 -26.69
CA VAL A 197 15.10 0.51 -25.65
C VAL A 197 16.31 1.18 -25.03
N ASP A 198 16.50 1.02 -23.72
CA ASP A 198 17.78 1.31 -23.07
C ASP A 198 18.64 0.04 -23.10
N ILE A 199 19.82 0.11 -23.70
CA ILE A 199 20.75 -1.04 -23.80
C ILE A 199 22.14 -0.66 -23.32
N SER A 200 22.22 0.25 -22.35
CA SER A 200 23.52 0.79 -21.98
C SER A 200 24.44 -0.27 -21.35
N THR A 201 23.90 -1.37 -20.80
CA THR A 201 24.72 -2.52 -20.38
C THR A 201 25.37 -3.31 -21.52
N LEU A 202 24.99 -3.11 -22.80
CA LEU A 202 25.42 -3.95 -23.92
C LEU A 202 26.95 -4.15 -23.99
N GLN A 203 27.72 -3.07 -23.90
CA GLN A 203 29.19 -3.17 -24.04
C GLN A 203 29.83 -3.95 -22.88
N ALA A 204 29.26 -3.87 -21.68
CA ALA A 204 29.72 -4.66 -20.54
C ALA A 204 29.43 -6.16 -20.75
N ILE A 205 28.26 -6.48 -21.31
CA ILE A 205 27.85 -7.85 -21.65
C ILE A 205 28.74 -8.45 -22.73
N GLU A 206 28.98 -7.70 -23.82
CA GLU A 206 29.91 -8.09 -24.89
C GLU A 206 31.34 -8.30 -24.38
N ALA A 207 31.79 -7.45 -23.45
CA ALA A 207 33.12 -7.58 -22.85
C ALA A 207 33.28 -8.87 -22.02
N LYS A 208 32.19 -9.44 -21.49
CA LYS A 208 32.19 -10.77 -20.84
C LYS A 208 32.05 -11.92 -21.85
N GLY A 209 31.93 -11.63 -23.14
CA GLY A 209 31.80 -12.63 -24.21
C GLY A 209 30.41 -13.26 -24.32
N ILE A 210 29.41 -12.66 -23.67
CA ILE A 210 28.01 -13.07 -23.75
C ILE A 210 27.46 -12.62 -25.12
N LYS A 211 26.59 -13.45 -25.70
CA LYS A 211 26.10 -13.32 -27.07
C LYS A 211 24.58 -13.38 -27.10
N TYR A 212 24.00 -12.84 -28.17
CA TYR A 212 22.57 -12.85 -28.40
C TYR A 212 22.22 -13.68 -29.63
N TYR A 213 21.03 -14.26 -29.59
CA TYR A 213 20.52 -15.16 -30.61
C TYR A 213 19.07 -14.78 -30.96
N ASP A 214 18.72 -14.99 -32.21
CA ASP A 214 17.34 -14.87 -32.70
C ASP A 214 17.00 -16.13 -33.51
N GLY A 215 15.96 -16.85 -33.10
CA GLY A 215 15.64 -18.17 -33.62
C GLY A 215 16.79 -19.19 -33.49
N GLY A 216 17.63 -19.04 -32.45
CA GLY A 216 18.82 -19.86 -32.22
C GLY A 216 20.04 -19.51 -33.09
N VAL A 217 19.99 -18.41 -33.85
CA VAL A 217 21.10 -17.93 -34.69
C VAL A 217 21.77 -16.74 -34.01
N GLU A 218 23.09 -16.81 -33.81
CA GLU A 218 23.88 -15.72 -33.25
C GLU A 218 23.80 -14.47 -34.15
N LYS A 219 23.44 -13.33 -33.56
CA LYS A 219 23.37 -12.02 -34.25
C LYS A 219 23.85 -10.90 -33.31
N ASP A 220 24.25 -9.77 -33.88
CA ASP A 220 24.49 -8.53 -33.12
C ASP A 220 23.17 -8.02 -32.53
N LEU A 221 23.19 -7.55 -31.27
CA LEU A 221 21.97 -7.12 -30.56
C LEU A 221 21.22 -6.02 -31.32
N LEU A 222 21.90 -5.02 -31.88
CA LEU A 222 21.25 -3.93 -32.61
C LEU A 222 20.53 -4.43 -33.85
N THR A 223 21.06 -5.48 -34.49
CA THR A 223 20.40 -6.15 -35.62
C THR A 223 19.12 -6.85 -35.16
N ILE A 224 19.16 -7.59 -34.05
CA ILE A 224 17.97 -8.25 -33.49
C ILE A 224 16.91 -7.20 -33.14
N LEU A 225 17.28 -6.15 -32.39
CA LEU A 225 16.35 -5.09 -32.00
C LEU A 225 15.70 -4.43 -33.23
N LYS A 226 16.49 -4.12 -34.27
CA LYS A 226 15.98 -3.53 -35.51
C LYS A 226 15.03 -4.48 -36.26
N ASP A 227 15.38 -5.77 -36.36
CA ASP A 227 14.54 -6.81 -36.98
C ASP A 227 13.18 -6.96 -36.26
N HIS A 228 13.13 -6.66 -34.96
CA HIS A 228 11.92 -6.70 -34.13
C HIS A 228 11.19 -5.34 -34.03
N GLY A 229 11.64 -4.31 -34.75
CA GLY A 229 10.90 -3.05 -34.91
C GLY A 229 11.31 -1.91 -33.96
N VAL A 230 12.38 -2.09 -33.18
CA VAL A 230 12.99 -1.00 -32.40
C VAL A 230 13.52 0.07 -33.35
N ASN A 231 13.24 1.33 -33.05
CA ASN A 231 13.67 2.48 -33.87
C ASN A 231 14.45 3.54 -33.09
N TYR A 232 14.59 3.37 -31.77
CA TYR A 232 15.26 4.32 -30.89
C TYR A 232 16.09 3.57 -29.85
N VAL A 233 17.23 4.13 -29.48
CA VAL A 233 18.05 3.63 -28.36
C VAL A 233 18.28 4.75 -27.37
N ARG A 234 18.04 4.47 -26.08
CA ARG A 234 18.42 5.31 -24.96
C ARG A 234 19.75 4.81 -24.40
N LEU A 235 20.68 5.73 -24.14
CA LEU A 235 21.97 5.44 -23.52
C LEU A 235 22.21 6.37 -22.34
N ARG A 236 22.34 5.81 -21.15
CA ARG A 236 22.78 6.57 -19.97
C ARG A 236 24.27 6.92 -20.07
N VAL A 237 24.63 8.07 -19.53
CA VAL A 237 26.02 8.49 -19.38
C VAL A 237 26.31 8.98 -17.97
N TRP A 238 27.36 8.40 -17.41
CA TRP A 238 27.96 8.78 -16.14
C TRP A 238 29.23 9.59 -16.35
N ASN A 239 29.52 10.47 -15.40
CA ASN A 239 30.68 11.35 -15.45
C ASN A 239 32.00 10.57 -15.29
N ASN A 240 32.08 9.68 -14.30
CA ASN A 240 33.24 8.82 -14.05
C ASN A 240 32.87 7.50 -13.35
N PRO A 241 32.37 6.49 -14.09
CA PRO A 241 31.75 5.29 -13.54
C PRO A 241 32.73 4.18 -13.13
N VAL A 242 33.54 4.46 -12.12
CA VAL A 242 34.48 3.48 -11.54
C VAL A 242 33.73 2.26 -10.97
N GLU A 243 32.52 2.46 -10.45
CA GLU A 243 31.68 1.37 -9.90
C GLU A 243 31.06 0.45 -10.96
N ALA A 244 31.24 0.75 -12.26
CA ALA A 244 30.75 -0.05 -13.37
C ALA A 244 31.87 -0.47 -14.34
N GLU A 245 33.08 -0.74 -13.84
CA GLU A 245 34.27 -1.07 -14.67
C GLU A 245 34.59 -0.01 -15.75
N GLY A 246 34.12 1.23 -15.58
CA GLY A 246 34.25 2.31 -16.56
C GLY A 246 33.19 2.30 -17.68
N PHE A 247 32.26 1.36 -17.69
CA PHE A 247 31.17 1.31 -18.67
C PHE A 247 30.14 2.44 -18.43
N ASN A 248 29.48 2.85 -19.52
CA ASN A 248 28.56 4.00 -19.56
C ASN A 248 29.24 5.35 -19.28
N ASP A 249 30.56 5.44 -19.46
CA ASP A 249 31.23 6.74 -19.51
C ASP A 249 31.06 7.42 -20.87
N LYS A 250 31.62 8.62 -21.02
CA LYS A 250 31.61 9.35 -22.30
C LYS A 250 32.17 8.50 -23.45
N ALA A 251 33.30 7.82 -23.27
CA ALA A 251 33.95 7.08 -24.36
C ALA A 251 33.11 5.90 -24.85
N HIS A 252 32.51 5.16 -23.92
CA HIS A 252 31.57 4.07 -24.20
C HIS A 252 30.31 4.60 -24.89
N LEU A 253 29.75 5.71 -24.39
CA LEU A 253 28.63 6.40 -25.03
C LEU A 253 28.93 6.72 -26.50
N ILE A 254 30.06 7.39 -26.79
CA ILE A 254 30.41 7.76 -28.18
C ILE A 254 30.49 6.52 -29.08
N ALA A 255 31.16 5.47 -28.62
CA ALA A 255 31.35 4.25 -29.40
C ALA A 255 30.03 3.51 -29.66
N LEU A 256 29.15 3.40 -28.67
CA LEU A 256 27.85 2.75 -28.83
C LEU A 256 26.88 3.61 -29.63
N ALA A 257 26.90 4.93 -29.46
CA ALA A 257 26.10 5.87 -30.25
C ALA A 257 26.40 5.78 -31.76
N GLU A 258 27.68 5.64 -32.15
CA GLU A 258 28.07 5.42 -33.54
C GLU A 258 27.47 4.11 -34.09
N ARG A 259 27.50 3.02 -33.31
CA ARG A 259 26.86 1.74 -33.69
C ARG A 259 25.35 1.87 -33.84
N VAL A 260 24.67 2.53 -32.91
CA VAL A 260 23.23 2.77 -32.95
C VAL A 260 22.83 3.51 -34.22
N LYS A 261 23.56 4.58 -34.57
CA LYS A 261 23.29 5.38 -35.77
C LYS A 261 23.62 4.61 -37.04
N ALA A 262 24.70 3.82 -37.05
CA ALA A 262 25.04 2.94 -38.16
C ALA A 262 23.97 1.84 -38.39
N ALA A 263 23.30 1.38 -37.33
CA ALA A 263 22.16 0.46 -37.41
C ALA A 263 20.84 1.15 -37.85
N GLY A 264 20.86 2.47 -38.09
CA GLY A 264 19.69 3.22 -38.55
C GLY A 264 18.61 3.39 -37.48
N MET A 265 19.02 3.52 -36.21
CA MET A 265 18.15 3.86 -35.09
C MET A 265 18.45 5.27 -34.58
N LYS A 266 17.42 5.94 -34.05
CA LYS A 266 17.54 7.24 -33.37
C LYS A 266 18.15 7.06 -31.97
N LEU A 267 18.67 8.13 -31.40
CA LEU A 267 19.44 8.12 -30.15
C LEU A 267 18.90 9.14 -29.12
N LEU A 268 18.66 8.66 -27.90
CA LEU A 268 18.40 9.45 -26.70
C LEU A 268 19.64 9.33 -25.79
N VAL A 269 20.27 10.46 -25.46
CA VAL A 269 21.37 10.47 -24.48
C VAL A 269 20.83 10.94 -23.14
N ASP A 270 20.99 10.10 -22.12
CA ASP A 270 20.53 10.37 -20.76
C ASP A 270 21.70 10.75 -19.85
N PHE A 271 21.81 12.06 -19.57
CA PHE A 271 22.80 12.58 -18.64
C PHE A 271 22.32 12.40 -17.21
N HIS A 272 22.91 11.46 -16.49
CA HIS A 272 22.65 11.30 -15.06
C HIS A 272 23.20 12.45 -14.21
N TYR A 273 24.23 13.15 -14.71
CA TYR A 273 25.01 14.12 -13.93
C TYR A 273 25.47 13.56 -12.58
N SER A 274 25.97 12.33 -12.62
CA SER A 274 26.51 11.58 -11.49
C SER A 274 27.60 10.63 -11.98
N ASP A 275 28.47 10.19 -11.07
CA ASP A 275 29.45 9.13 -11.37
C ASP A 275 28.82 7.74 -11.41
N PHE A 276 27.59 7.58 -10.90
CA PHE A 276 26.89 6.30 -10.87
C PHE A 276 25.37 6.49 -10.92
N TRP A 277 24.58 5.47 -10.58
CA TRP A 277 23.12 5.52 -10.62
C TRP A 277 22.54 6.80 -10.00
N ALA A 278 21.63 7.44 -10.75
CA ALA A 278 20.84 8.58 -10.31
C ALA A 278 19.37 8.16 -10.36
N ASP A 279 18.69 8.22 -9.22
CA ASP A 279 17.33 7.71 -8.99
C ASP A 279 16.65 8.59 -7.90
N PRO A 280 15.35 8.44 -7.60
CA PRO A 280 14.66 9.25 -6.59
C PRO A 280 15.25 9.15 -5.17
N GLY A 281 16.02 8.10 -4.89
CA GLY A 281 16.75 7.92 -3.63
C GLY A 281 18.18 8.46 -3.66
N LYS A 282 18.78 8.65 -4.85
CA LYS A 282 20.20 9.00 -5.03
C LYS A 282 20.38 10.00 -6.16
N GLN A 283 20.84 11.20 -5.82
CA GLN A 283 21.18 12.24 -6.80
C GLN A 283 22.58 12.78 -6.49
N VAL A 284 23.55 11.88 -6.40
CA VAL A 284 24.90 12.19 -5.92
C VAL A 284 25.67 12.97 -6.98
N LYS A 285 26.21 14.13 -6.59
CA LYS A 285 27.05 14.95 -7.47
C LYS A 285 28.33 14.20 -7.89
N PRO A 286 28.82 14.35 -9.14
CA PRO A 286 30.09 13.76 -9.56
C PRO A 286 31.23 14.18 -8.65
N LYS A 287 32.18 13.27 -8.40
CA LYS A 287 33.29 13.49 -7.47
C LYS A 287 34.15 14.68 -7.87
N ALA A 288 34.32 14.90 -9.18
CA ALA A 288 35.06 16.06 -9.70
C ALA A 288 34.39 17.40 -9.40
N TRP A 289 33.10 17.40 -9.07
CA TRP A 289 32.29 18.59 -8.87
C TRP A 289 31.88 18.83 -7.41
N GLU A 290 32.22 17.90 -6.50
CA GLU A 290 31.79 17.90 -5.09
C GLU A 290 32.08 19.23 -4.38
N ASP A 291 33.28 19.77 -4.55
CA ASP A 291 33.77 20.98 -3.88
C ASP A 291 33.60 22.27 -4.70
N LEU A 292 32.93 22.22 -5.85
CA LEU A 292 32.72 23.41 -6.69
C LEU A 292 31.74 24.37 -6.02
N ALA A 293 32.08 25.66 -6.04
CA ALA A 293 31.10 26.70 -5.74
C ALA A 293 29.96 26.63 -6.77
N PHE A 294 28.75 27.04 -6.39
CA PHE A 294 27.58 26.88 -7.25
C PHE A 294 27.73 27.51 -8.65
N THR A 295 28.39 28.67 -8.76
CA THR A 295 28.72 29.28 -10.07
C THR A 295 29.60 28.38 -10.94
N ASP A 296 30.61 27.74 -10.34
CA ASP A 296 31.52 26.83 -11.04
C ASP A 296 30.83 25.49 -11.34
N LEU A 297 29.92 25.04 -10.49
CA LEU A 297 29.08 23.86 -10.72
C LEU A 297 28.19 24.05 -11.96
N LYS A 298 27.53 25.20 -12.08
CA LYS A 298 26.75 25.57 -13.29
C LYS A 298 27.59 25.49 -14.56
N GLN A 299 28.79 26.09 -14.52
CA GLN A 299 29.72 26.05 -15.64
C GLN A 299 30.15 24.62 -15.96
N ALA A 300 30.38 23.77 -14.95
CA ALA A 300 30.75 22.37 -15.15
C ALA A 300 29.63 21.56 -15.82
N VAL A 301 28.36 21.79 -15.46
CA VAL A 301 27.20 21.17 -16.14
C VAL A 301 27.15 21.56 -17.61
N TYR A 302 27.28 22.85 -17.92
CA TYR A 302 27.32 23.34 -19.30
C TYR A 302 28.49 22.74 -20.09
N ASP A 303 29.71 22.82 -19.55
CA ASP A 303 30.93 22.39 -20.23
C ASP A 303 30.94 20.88 -20.50
N TYR A 304 30.55 20.07 -19.51
CA TYR A 304 30.48 18.62 -19.69
C TYR A 304 29.44 18.22 -20.74
N THR A 305 28.22 18.78 -20.64
CA THR A 305 27.17 18.50 -21.62
C THR A 305 27.63 18.91 -23.03
N LYS A 306 28.21 20.11 -23.16
CA LYS A 306 28.72 20.63 -24.44
C LYS A 306 29.84 19.77 -25.02
N GLU A 307 30.75 19.29 -24.18
CA GLU A 307 31.85 18.43 -24.60
C GLU A 307 31.31 17.11 -25.19
N VAL A 308 30.47 16.40 -24.44
CA VAL A 308 29.86 15.13 -24.88
C VAL A 308 29.09 15.33 -26.19
N MET A 309 28.26 16.37 -26.28
CA MET A 309 27.48 16.66 -27.47
C MET A 309 28.35 16.99 -28.70
N ASN A 310 29.47 17.69 -28.52
CA ASN A 310 30.41 17.96 -29.62
C ASN A 310 31.19 16.72 -30.05
N GLU A 311 31.52 15.81 -29.14
CA GLU A 311 32.15 14.53 -29.49
C GLU A 311 31.19 13.62 -30.27
N LEU A 312 29.92 13.53 -29.85
CA LEU A 312 28.87 12.85 -30.61
C LEU A 312 28.72 13.45 -32.01
N LYS A 313 28.76 14.78 -32.12
CA LYS A 313 28.73 15.49 -33.41
C LYS A 313 29.91 15.09 -34.30
N ALA A 314 31.11 14.97 -33.73
CA ALA A 314 32.33 14.68 -34.47
C ALA A 314 32.32 13.29 -35.12
N VAL A 315 31.62 12.32 -34.51
CA VAL A 315 31.43 10.97 -35.05
C VAL A 315 30.11 10.80 -35.82
N SER A 316 29.44 11.90 -36.18
CA SER A 316 28.14 11.88 -36.87
C SER A 316 27.04 11.13 -36.11
N ALA A 317 27.12 11.08 -34.79
CA ALA A 317 26.16 10.44 -33.90
C ALA A 317 25.42 11.42 -32.98
N TYR A 318 25.21 12.66 -33.45
CA TYR A 318 24.47 13.66 -32.67
C TYR A 318 23.05 13.16 -32.33
N PRO A 319 22.61 13.27 -31.07
CA PRO A 319 21.40 12.61 -30.62
C PRO A 319 20.13 13.35 -31.05
N ASP A 320 19.06 12.59 -31.23
CA ASP A 320 17.73 13.08 -31.61
C ASP A 320 16.97 13.56 -30.36
N MET A 321 17.29 12.98 -29.19
CA MET A 321 16.82 13.42 -27.88
C MET A 321 17.95 13.49 -26.86
N VAL A 322 17.85 14.43 -25.92
CA VAL A 322 18.74 14.52 -24.76
C VAL A 322 17.91 14.66 -23.49
N GLN A 323 18.19 13.83 -22.50
CA GLN A 323 17.58 13.91 -21.17
C GLN A 323 18.55 14.59 -20.20
N ILE A 324 18.06 15.63 -19.52
CA ILE A 324 18.83 16.45 -18.58
C ILE A 324 18.47 16.02 -17.16
N GLY A 325 19.25 15.09 -16.61
CA GLY A 325 18.98 14.44 -15.33
C GLY A 325 18.09 13.21 -15.47
N ASN A 326 18.34 12.20 -14.64
CA ASN A 326 17.54 10.98 -14.58
C ASN A 326 16.72 10.93 -13.29
N GLU A 327 15.40 10.71 -13.42
CA GLU A 327 14.45 10.56 -12.32
C GLU A 327 14.64 11.59 -11.19
N ILE A 328 14.62 12.88 -11.58
CA ILE A 328 14.98 14.00 -10.71
C ILE A 328 13.88 14.42 -9.73
N ASN A 329 13.06 13.47 -9.26
CA ASN A 329 11.91 13.68 -8.37
C ASN A 329 12.26 14.52 -7.14
N ASN A 330 13.47 14.35 -6.62
CA ASN A 330 14.00 15.10 -5.48
C ASN A 330 15.14 16.08 -5.87
N GLY A 331 15.38 16.27 -7.18
CA GLY A 331 16.40 17.15 -7.73
C GLY A 331 17.53 16.41 -8.44
N MET A 332 18.68 17.06 -8.63
CA MET A 332 19.92 16.46 -9.17
C MET A 332 21.14 17.06 -8.48
N MET A 333 22.26 16.33 -8.42
CA MET A 333 23.53 16.82 -7.84
C MET A 333 23.38 17.47 -6.45
N HIS A 334 22.88 16.72 -5.49
CA HIS A 334 22.64 17.20 -4.13
C HIS A 334 23.93 17.70 -3.44
N PRO A 335 23.83 18.68 -2.52
CA PRO A 335 22.59 19.32 -2.06
C PRO A 335 22.09 20.51 -2.91
N GLU A 336 22.92 21.11 -3.78
CA GLU A 336 22.59 22.37 -4.47
C GLU A 336 21.38 22.26 -5.39
N GLY A 337 21.28 21.18 -6.17
CA GLY A 337 20.14 20.95 -7.06
C GLY A 337 19.00 20.18 -6.42
N SER A 338 18.80 20.25 -5.10
CA SER A 338 17.62 19.66 -4.44
C SER A 338 16.34 20.43 -4.76
N VAL A 339 15.19 19.75 -4.85
CA VAL A 339 13.86 20.41 -4.97
C VAL A 339 13.52 21.34 -3.80
N SER A 340 14.16 21.17 -2.62
CA SER A 340 14.04 22.12 -1.51
C SER A 340 14.64 23.50 -1.83
N ASN A 341 15.44 23.59 -2.89
CA ASN A 341 16.04 24.80 -3.44
C ASN A 341 15.83 24.84 -4.96
N PHE A 342 14.56 24.85 -5.39
CA PHE A 342 14.20 24.72 -6.80
C PHE A 342 14.83 25.80 -7.70
N VAL A 343 15.09 27.00 -7.18
CA VAL A 343 15.80 28.07 -7.90
C VAL A 343 17.16 27.58 -8.42
N GLN A 344 17.96 26.92 -7.56
CA GLN A 344 19.27 26.41 -7.97
C GLN A 344 19.15 25.20 -8.89
N LEU A 345 18.20 24.29 -8.64
CA LEU A 345 17.89 23.19 -9.54
C LEU A 345 17.55 23.70 -10.95
N ALA A 346 16.67 24.68 -11.07
CA ALA A 346 16.29 25.29 -12.35
C ALA A 346 17.47 25.93 -13.07
N GLU A 347 18.40 26.58 -12.35
CA GLU A 347 19.62 27.10 -12.97
C GLU A 347 20.54 25.99 -13.49
N LEU A 348 20.67 24.86 -12.78
CA LEU A 348 21.45 23.71 -13.26
C LEU A 348 20.81 23.07 -14.50
N LEU A 349 19.48 22.90 -14.50
CA LEU A 349 18.73 22.41 -15.66
C LEU A 349 18.95 23.32 -16.88
N LYS A 350 18.87 24.64 -16.69
CA LYS A 350 19.11 25.62 -17.75
C LYS A 350 20.49 25.52 -18.37
N GLU A 351 21.53 25.21 -17.59
CA GLU A 351 22.88 25.06 -18.15
C GLU A 351 23.02 23.80 -19.03
N GLY A 352 22.41 22.69 -18.62
CA GLY A 352 22.35 21.47 -19.43
C GLY A 352 21.57 21.72 -20.74
N VAL A 353 20.37 22.32 -20.62
CA VAL A 353 19.54 22.75 -21.75
C VAL A 353 20.33 23.64 -22.71
N LYS A 354 20.96 24.68 -22.16
CA LYS A 354 21.72 25.67 -22.94
C LYS A 354 22.84 25.00 -23.72
N ALA A 355 23.56 24.05 -23.12
CA ALA A 355 24.63 23.31 -23.79
C ALA A 355 24.11 22.48 -24.98
N VAL A 356 22.95 21.82 -24.84
CA VAL A 356 22.31 21.10 -25.95
C VAL A 356 21.92 22.08 -27.06
N ARG A 357 21.21 23.16 -26.74
CA ARG A 357 20.80 24.16 -27.73
C ARG A 357 21.99 24.80 -28.46
N ASP A 358 23.06 25.15 -27.74
CA ASP A 358 24.28 25.77 -28.30
C ASP A 358 25.05 24.83 -29.25
N THR A 359 24.95 23.51 -29.05
CA THR A 359 25.72 22.53 -29.84
C THR A 359 24.93 21.93 -31.00
N THR A 360 23.61 22.05 -30.97
CA THR A 360 22.69 21.47 -31.96
C THR A 360 23.05 21.97 -33.37
N PRO A 361 23.35 21.08 -34.33
CA PRO A 361 23.63 21.49 -35.71
C PRO A 361 22.46 22.24 -36.34
N VAL A 362 22.75 23.21 -37.22
CA VAL A 362 21.72 24.09 -37.86
C VAL A 362 20.61 23.31 -38.59
N ASN A 363 20.92 22.12 -39.12
CA ASN A 363 19.97 21.28 -39.85
C ASN A 363 19.56 20.03 -39.06
N HIS A 364 19.62 20.11 -37.73
CA HIS A 364 19.28 19.02 -36.83
C HIS A 364 18.35 19.56 -35.74
N THR A 365 17.37 18.78 -35.34
CA THR A 365 16.49 19.11 -34.22
C THR A 365 16.71 18.08 -33.13
N THR A 366 17.05 18.55 -31.92
CA THR A 366 17.22 17.70 -30.74
C THR A 366 16.19 18.10 -29.70
N LYS A 367 15.35 17.14 -29.30
CA LYS A 367 14.36 17.33 -28.25
C LYS A 367 15.00 17.17 -26.88
N ILE A 368 14.62 18.01 -25.93
CA ILE A 368 15.12 17.99 -24.56
C ILE A 368 14.06 17.42 -23.62
N VAL A 369 14.44 16.40 -22.85
CA VAL A 369 13.61 15.70 -21.87
C VAL A 369 13.99 16.13 -20.46
N ILE A 370 12.97 16.40 -19.65
CA ILE A 370 13.09 16.43 -18.18
C ILE A 370 12.35 15.20 -17.65
N HIS A 371 13.02 14.36 -16.86
CA HIS A 371 12.56 13.02 -16.51
C HIS A 371 12.30 12.85 -15.01
N LEU A 372 11.09 12.40 -14.65
CA LEU A 372 10.71 11.99 -13.29
C LEU A 372 10.27 10.52 -13.26
N ALA A 373 10.48 9.85 -12.13
CA ALA A 373 9.86 8.57 -11.81
C ALA A 373 8.38 8.73 -11.43
N GLU A 374 7.68 7.60 -11.21
CA GLU A 374 6.33 7.54 -10.64
C GLU A 374 5.23 8.11 -11.56
N GLY A 375 5.22 7.71 -12.84
CA GLY A 375 4.33 8.25 -13.88
C GLY A 375 2.82 8.22 -13.62
N GLY A 376 2.31 7.48 -12.63
CA GLY A 376 0.91 7.55 -12.19
C GLY A 376 0.61 8.57 -11.08
N ASP A 377 1.63 9.22 -10.50
CA ASP A 377 1.48 10.23 -9.44
C ASP A 377 1.34 11.64 -10.04
N ASN A 378 0.12 11.97 -10.44
CA ASN A 378 -0.17 13.25 -11.11
C ASN A 378 0.20 14.48 -10.27
N ARG A 379 -0.05 14.47 -8.95
CA ARG A 379 0.25 15.61 -8.09
C ARG A 379 1.74 15.89 -8.02
N LYS A 380 2.58 14.84 -7.99
CA LYS A 380 4.03 14.99 -7.98
C LYS A 380 4.54 15.61 -9.28
N PHE A 381 4.02 15.16 -10.42
CA PHE A 381 4.35 15.74 -11.72
C PHE A 381 3.90 17.19 -11.83
N GLN A 382 2.66 17.51 -11.45
CA GLN A 382 2.18 18.90 -11.39
C GLN A 382 3.10 19.77 -10.56
N SER A 383 3.37 19.38 -9.31
CA SER A 383 4.17 20.20 -8.38
C SER A 383 5.58 20.47 -8.90
N PHE A 384 6.22 19.48 -9.54
CA PHE A 384 7.55 19.64 -10.09
C PHE A 384 7.54 20.52 -11.35
N PHE A 385 6.65 20.22 -12.32
CA PHE A 385 6.63 20.93 -13.60
C PHE A 385 6.04 22.34 -13.49
N ASP A 386 5.17 22.63 -12.54
CA ASP A 386 4.76 23.99 -12.21
C ASP A 386 5.98 24.83 -11.82
N GLU A 387 6.91 24.27 -11.03
CA GLU A 387 8.16 24.95 -10.67
C GLU A 387 9.14 25.05 -11.85
N VAL A 388 9.21 24.06 -12.74
CA VAL A 388 10.00 24.12 -13.99
C VAL A 388 9.52 25.27 -14.88
N GLU A 389 8.20 25.40 -15.06
CA GLU A 389 7.59 26.46 -15.86
C GLU A 389 7.70 27.83 -15.17
N ASN A 390 7.47 27.92 -13.85
CA ASN A 390 7.63 29.15 -13.08
C ASN A 390 9.06 29.71 -13.11
N HIS A 391 10.04 28.85 -13.39
CA HIS A 391 11.43 29.24 -13.54
C HIS A 391 11.90 29.30 -15.01
N ASP A 392 11.01 29.26 -16.00
CA ASP A 392 11.35 29.41 -17.43
C ASP A 392 12.45 28.42 -17.92
N VAL A 393 12.39 27.15 -17.53
CA VAL A 393 13.31 26.14 -18.07
C VAL A 393 12.85 25.74 -19.48
N ASP A 394 13.73 25.82 -20.49
CA ASP A 394 13.40 25.48 -21.89
C ASP A 394 13.52 23.96 -22.13
N TYR A 395 12.39 23.26 -22.12
CA TYR A 395 12.30 21.82 -22.41
C TYR A 395 11.17 21.49 -23.38
N ASP A 396 11.31 20.37 -24.10
CA ASP A 396 10.40 19.95 -25.17
C ASP A 396 9.49 18.79 -24.74
N VAL A 397 10.00 17.90 -23.89
CA VAL A 397 9.37 16.62 -23.56
C VAL A 397 9.36 16.36 -22.06
N ILE A 398 8.23 15.90 -21.54
CA ILE A 398 8.08 15.35 -20.18
C ILE A 398 8.37 13.85 -20.27
N GLY A 399 9.43 13.41 -19.58
CA GLY A 399 9.75 11.99 -19.42
C GLY A 399 9.17 11.45 -18.13
N MET A 400 8.66 10.22 -18.18
CA MET A 400 8.19 9.51 -17.00
C MET A 400 8.64 8.05 -16.94
N SER A 401 9.13 7.58 -15.79
CA SER A 401 9.25 6.13 -15.55
C SER A 401 7.91 5.56 -15.14
N TYR A 402 7.54 4.42 -15.73
CA TYR A 402 6.33 3.69 -15.40
C TYR A 402 6.63 2.19 -15.28
N TYR A 403 6.84 1.74 -14.05
CA TYR A 403 6.84 0.32 -13.71
C TYR A 403 5.45 -0.02 -13.15
N PRO A 404 4.60 -0.80 -13.85
CA PRO A 404 3.17 -0.94 -13.53
C PRO A 404 2.88 -1.50 -12.12
N TYR A 405 3.88 -2.12 -11.49
CA TYR A 405 3.78 -2.68 -10.13
C TYR A 405 4.13 -1.69 -9.00
N TRP A 406 4.73 -0.53 -9.29
CA TRP A 406 5.02 0.52 -8.29
C TRP A 406 4.36 1.86 -8.61
N HIS A 407 4.23 2.23 -9.89
CA HIS A 407 3.94 3.60 -10.32
C HIS A 407 2.47 3.85 -10.64
N GLY A 408 1.55 3.11 -10.01
CA GLY A 408 0.11 3.25 -10.20
C GLY A 408 -0.47 2.47 -11.38
N THR A 409 -1.78 2.54 -11.57
CA THR A 409 -2.50 1.82 -12.63
C THR A 409 -2.28 2.46 -14.00
N PHE A 410 -2.58 1.72 -15.08
CA PHE A 410 -2.52 2.25 -16.44
C PHE A 410 -3.44 3.48 -16.62
N GLN A 411 -4.61 3.49 -15.97
CA GLN A 411 -5.51 4.64 -15.97
C GLN A 411 -4.87 5.85 -15.31
N GLN A 412 -4.14 5.65 -14.20
CA GLN A 412 -3.44 6.75 -13.51
C GLN A 412 -2.31 7.30 -14.38
N LEU A 413 -1.55 6.43 -15.04
CA LEU A 413 -0.56 6.85 -16.05
C LEU A 413 -1.23 7.68 -17.15
N LYS A 414 -2.29 7.15 -17.79
CA LYS A 414 -3.03 7.85 -18.84
C LYS A 414 -3.50 9.23 -18.38
N THR A 415 -4.19 9.28 -17.25
CA THR A 415 -4.73 10.51 -16.67
C THR A 415 -3.62 11.53 -16.40
N ASN A 416 -2.47 11.09 -15.88
CA ASN A 416 -1.34 11.97 -15.67
C ASN A 416 -0.78 12.50 -16.99
N MET A 417 -0.59 11.63 -18.00
CA MET A 417 -0.10 12.06 -19.31
C MET A 417 -1.04 13.05 -19.98
N ASP A 418 -2.36 12.81 -19.94
CA ASP A 418 -3.34 13.72 -20.52
C ASP A 418 -3.31 15.10 -19.82
N ASP A 419 -3.24 15.16 -18.48
CA ASP A 419 -3.09 16.43 -17.75
C ASP A 419 -1.75 17.11 -18.06
N MET A 420 -0.62 16.39 -18.08
CA MET A 420 0.68 16.97 -18.40
C MET A 420 0.71 17.55 -19.83
N ALA A 421 0.09 16.86 -20.78
CA ALA A 421 -0.01 17.29 -22.18
C ALA A 421 -0.90 18.53 -22.31
N ALA A 422 -2.08 18.52 -21.68
CA ALA A 422 -3.03 19.62 -21.72
C ALA A 422 -2.51 20.87 -20.99
N ARG A 423 -1.91 20.69 -19.81
CA ARG A 423 -1.47 21.77 -18.91
C ARG A 423 -0.26 22.51 -19.45
N TYR A 424 0.76 21.78 -19.91
CA TYR A 424 2.04 22.38 -20.32
C TYR A 424 2.23 22.41 -21.84
N GLY A 425 1.34 21.77 -22.62
CA GLY A 425 1.42 21.69 -24.08
C GLY A 425 2.61 20.86 -24.59
N LYS A 426 3.34 20.19 -23.69
CA LYS A 426 4.56 19.44 -23.96
C LYS A 426 4.25 18.05 -24.50
N GLN A 427 5.21 17.50 -25.21
CA GLN A 427 5.17 16.11 -25.63
C GLN A 427 5.56 15.19 -24.47
N ILE A 428 5.15 13.92 -24.50
CA ILE A 428 5.34 12.99 -23.39
C ILE A 428 5.98 11.69 -23.87
N VAL A 429 6.94 11.17 -23.09
CA VAL A 429 7.47 9.81 -23.26
C VAL A 429 7.39 9.05 -21.96
N VAL A 430 7.15 7.74 -22.05
CA VAL A 430 7.56 6.83 -20.98
C VAL A 430 9.04 6.53 -21.19
N ALA A 431 9.91 7.11 -20.36
CA ALA A 431 11.36 7.03 -20.51
C ALA A 431 11.93 5.71 -19.95
N GLU A 432 11.21 5.05 -19.04
CA GLU A 432 11.54 3.72 -18.55
C GLU A 432 10.28 2.92 -18.25
N THR A 433 10.26 1.66 -18.68
CA THR A 433 9.29 0.63 -18.27
C THR A 433 9.93 -0.74 -18.40
N ALA A 434 9.52 -1.69 -17.58
CA ALA A 434 9.89 -3.10 -17.72
C ALA A 434 8.80 -4.00 -17.13
N TYR A 435 8.81 -5.28 -17.51
CA TYR A 435 7.93 -6.27 -16.92
C TYR A 435 8.60 -7.65 -16.87
N PRO A 436 8.43 -8.46 -15.81
CA PRO A 436 9.06 -9.77 -15.74
C PRO A 436 8.43 -10.78 -16.72
N PHE A 437 9.28 -11.50 -17.47
CA PHE A 437 8.86 -12.66 -18.27
C PHE A 437 8.85 -13.96 -17.47
N THR A 438 9.53 -14.00 -16.32
CA THR A 438 9.59 -15.15 -15.41
C THR A 438 9.78 -14.70 -13.96
N LEU A 439 9.50 -15.59 -13.00
CA LEU A 439 9.83 -15.39 -11.59
C LEU A 439 11.17 -16.04 -11.20
N ASP A 440 11.80 -16.77 -12.11
CA ASP A 440 13.09 -17.42 -11.87
C ASP A 440 14.24 -16.39 -11.84
N ASN A 441 15.26 -16.66 -11.02
CA ASN A 441 16.51 -15.87 -11.03
C ASN A 441 17.47 -16.45 -12.05
N GLY A 442 18.12 -15.59 -12.84
CA GLY A 442 19.13 -16.01 -13.81
C GLY A 442 20.54 -16.07 -13.20
N ASP A 443 20.76 -15.42 -12.04
CA ASP A 443 21.94 -15.61 -11.23
C ASP A 443 21.66 -15.73 -9.70
N GLN A 444 22.66 -15.47 -8.86
CA GLN A 444 22.55 -15.59 -7.39
C GLN A 444 21.96 -14.34 -6.72
N GLN A 445 21.91 -13.22 -7.44
CA GLN A 445 21.26 -12.00 -7.01
C GLN A 445 19.74 -12.16 -7.18
N GLY A 446 18.98 -11.74 -6.17
CA GLY A 446 17.53 -11.82 -6.25
C GLY A 446 16.97 -10.75 -7.19
N ASN A 447 16.02 -11.13 -8.03
CA ASN A 447 15.29 -10.21 -8.91
C ASN A 447 14.47 -9.17 -8.12
N ILE A 448 14.36 -7.97 -8.69
CA ILE A 448 13.62 -6.84 -8.11
C ILE A 448 12.10 -6.97 -8.28
N ALA A 449 11.64 -7.66 -9.33
CA ALA A 449 10.23 -7.92 -9.59
C ALA A 449 9.93 -9.41 -9.40
N GLY A 450 9.13 -9.72 -8.37
CA GLY A 450 8.71 -11.07 -8.00
C GLY A 450 7.19 -11.24 -7.94
N ALA A 451 6.74 -12.28 -7.23
CA ALA A 451 5.32 -12.65 -7.16
C ALA A 451 4.40 -11.53 -6.63
N ASP A 452 4.89 -10.71 -5.70
CA ASP A 452 4.11 -9.60 -5.15
C ASP A 452 3.89 -8.49 -6.18
N GLN A 453 4.92 -8.13 -6.96
CA GLN A 453 4.81 -7.13 -8.02
C GLN A 453 3.83 -7.59 -9.11
N VAL A 454 3.97 -8.83 -9.55
CA VAL A 454 3.08 -9.46 -10.54
C VAL A 454 1.62 -9.53 -10.06
N ARG A 455 1.37 -9.77 -8.78
CA ARG A 455 0.01 -9.77 -8.21
C ARG A 455 -0.67 -8.40 -8.29
N ILE A 456 0.08 -7.32 -8.12
CA ILE A 456 -0.45 -5.94 -8.13
C ILE A 456 -0.99 -5.57 -9.51
N THR A 457 -0.31 -5.98 -10.57
CA THR A 457 -0.69 -5.61 -11.95
C THR A 457 -1.85 -6.44 -12.49
N GLY A 458 -2.03 -7.66 -11.96
CA GLY A 458 -2.99 -8.64 -12.45
C GLY A 458 -2.48 -9.52 -13.60
N PHE A 459 -1.24 -9.33 -14.07
CA PHE A 459 -0.65 -10.10 -15.17
C PHE A 459 0.44 -11.05 -14.66
N THR A 460 0.31 -12.35 -14.87
CA THR A 460 1.37 -13.32 -14.50
C THR A 460 2.68 -13.07 -15.28
N ALA A 461 3.84 -13.34 -14.68
CA ALA A 461 5.13 -13.24 -15.37
C ALA A 461 5.28 -14.36 -16.40
N THR A 462 5.06 -14.04 -17.68
CA THR A 462 5.31 -14.89 -18.84
C THR A 462 5.77 -14.00 -20.01
N PRO A 463 6.48 -14.54 -21.02
CA PRO A 463 6.81 -13.76 -22.22
C PRO A 463 5.57 -13.17 -22.93
N GLU A 464 4.44 -13.88 -22.95
CA GLU A 464 3.19 -13.40 -23.55
C GLU A 464 2.63 -12.18 -22.81
N ASN A 465 2.64 -12.20 -21.47
CA ASN A 465 2.15 -11.08 -20.68
C ASN A 465 3.17 -9.93 -20.63
N GLN A 466 4.47 -10.21 -20.66
CA GLN A 466 5.50 -9.17 -20.84
C GLN A 466 5.26 -8.41 -22.16
N LYS A 467 4.95 -9.13 -23.24
CA LYS A 467 4.54 -8.54 -24.52
C LYS A 467 3.30 -7.67 -24.36
N LEU A 468 2.22 -8.23 -23.82
CA LEU A 468 0.92 -7.57 -23.69
C LEU A 468 1.01 -6.30 -22.83
N VAL A 469 1.72 -6.35 -21.70
CA VAL A 469 1.95 -5.19 -20.83
C VAL A 469 2.74 -4.11 -21.58
N THR A 470 3.79 -4.49 -22.31
CA THR A 470 4.59 -3.54 -23.10
C THR A 470 3.75 -2.87 -24.19
N GLU A 471 2.97 -3.65 -24.94
CA GLU A 471 2.03 -3.13 -25.95
C GLU A 471 0.96 -2.24 -25.32
N THR A 472 0.47 -2.57 -24.12
CA THR A 472 -0.51 -1.75 -23.39
C THR A 472 0.09 -0.40 -23.00
N VAL A 473 1.33 -0.36 -22.48
CA VAL A 473 2.01 0.92 -22.19
C VAL A 473 2.21 1.74 -23.46
N MET A 474 2.68 1.13 -24.55
CA MET A 474 2.81 1.82 -25.85
C MET A 474 1.48 2.36 -26.36
N ASN A 475 0.41 1.56 -26.25
CA ASN A 475 -0.90 1.98 -26.70
C ASN A 475 -1.48 3.08 -25.79
N THR A 476 -1.22 3.04 -24.49
CA THR A 476 -1.59 4.11 -23.55
C THR A 476 -0.92 5.43 -23.95
N VAL A 477 0.38 5.40 -24.26
CA VAL A 477 1.10 6.59 -24.74
C VAL A 477 0.57 7.06 -26.09
N ALA A 478 0.28 6.15 -27.02
CA ALA A 478 -0.27 6.51 -28.34
C ALA A 478 -1.65 7.21 -28.26
N HIS A 479 -2.38 7.02 -27.16
CA HIS A 479 -3.70 7.62 -26.89
C HIS A 479 -3.65 8.83 -25.95
N VAL A 480 -2.47 9.44 -25.74
CA VAL A 480 -2.37 10.70 -25.01
C VAL A 480 -3.04 11.83 -25.80
N GLU A 481 -3.88 12.60 -25.13
CA GLU A 481 -4.69 13.66 -25.74
C GLU A 481 -3.85 14.65 -26.58
N GLY A 482 -4.44 15.13 -27.68
CA GLY A 482 -3.79 16.05 -28.61
C GLY A 482 -2.58 15.48 -29.37
N GLY A 483 -2.44 14.15 -29.43
CA GLY A 483 -1.36 13.47 -30.15
C GLY A 483 0.02 13.72 -29.53
N LYS A 484 0.07 14.00 -28.22
CA LYS A 484 1.31 14.43 -27.53
C LYS A 484 2.18 13.29 -27.02
N GLY A 485 1.67 12.06 -27.02
CA GLY A 485 2.45 10.88 -26.66
C GLY A 485 3.42 10.48 -27.78
N LEU A 486 4.71 10.67 -27.52
CA LEU A 486 5.78 10.41 -28.48
C LEU A 486 6.20 8.94 -28.53
N GLY A 487 6.11 8.22 -27.42
CA GLY A 487 6.38 6.80 -27.34
C GLY A 487 7.06 6.35 -26.06
N VAL A 488 7.69 5.17 -26.11
CA VAL A 488 8.12 4.41 -24.94
C VAL A 488 9.56 3.92 -25.10
N PHE A 489 10.32 3.93 -24.01
CA PHE A 489 11.60 3.26 -23.88
C PHE A 489 11.50 2.12 -22.89
N TYR A 490 11.70 0.89 -23.35
CA TYR A 490 11.83 -0.26 -22.45
C TYR A 490 13.22 -0.28 -21.84
N TRP A 491 13.29 -0.38 -20.52
CA TRP A 491 14.55 -0.29 -19.80
C TRP A 491 15.25 -1.65 -19.76
N GLU A 492 16.47 -1.71 -20.29
CA GLU A 492 17.37 -2.87 -20.24
C GLU A 492 16.74 -4.20 -20.68
N PRO A 493 16.14 -4.31 -21.89
CA PRO A 493 15.54 -5.55 -22.37
C PRO A 493 16.58 -6.63 -22.65
N ALA A 494 17.88 -6.32 -22.62
CA ALA A 494 18.96 -7.25 -22.95
C ALA A 494 19.93 -7.46 -21.79
N TRP A 495 19.60 -7.04 -20.57
CA TRP A 495 20.51 -7.20 -19.45
C TRP A 495 20.50 -8.65 -18.92
N LEU A 496 21.44 -9.44 -19.44
CA LEU A 496 21.57 -10.87 -19.12
C LEU A 496 22.40 -11.14 -17.85
N PRO A 497 22.26 -12.34 -17.24
CA PRO A 497 23.13 -12.78 -16.15
C PRO A 497 24.63 -12.71 -16.49
N GLY A 498 25.46 -12.44 -15.49
CA GLY A 498 26.93 -12.39 -15.63
C GLY A 498 27.52 -10.98 -15.76
N VAL A 499 26.67 -9.96 -15.92
CA VAL A 499 27.03 -8.55 -15.71
C VAL A 499 26.11 -7.99 -14.64
N GLY A 500 26.65 -7.59 -13.50
CA GLY A 500 25.85 -7.02 -12.42
C GLY A 500 25.61 -5.52 -12.54
N TRP A 501 24.70 -5.01 -11.69
CA TRP A 501 24.37 -3.57 -11.59
C TRP A 501 25.53 -2.72 -11.06
N LYS A 502 26.55 -3.39 -10.52
CA LYS A 502 27.80 -2.87 -10.00
C LYS A 502 28.90 -3.92 -10.17
N VAL A 503 30.16 -3.50 -10.29
CA VAL A 503 31.31 -4.42 -10.28
C VAL A 503 31.24 -5.35 -9.06
N GLY A 504 31.21 -6.66 -9.32
CA GLY A 504 31.24 -7.71 -8.30
C GLY A 504 29.88 -8.12 -7.74
N GLU A 505 28.80 -7.46 -8.13
CA GLU A 505 27.42 -7.83 -7.79
C GLU A 505 26.77 -8.64 -8.93
N GLY A 506 25.63 -9.27 -8.67
CA GLY A 506 24.81 -9.93 -9.71
C GLY A 506 23.82 -8.97 -10.38
N ASN A 507 23.01 -9.49 -11.28
CA ASN A 507 21.92 -8.75 -11.92
C ASN A 507 20.63 -8.93 -11.10
N GLY A 508 19.82 -7.88 -10.98
CA GLY A 508 18.51 -7.95 -10.30
C GLY A 508 17.34 -7.75 -11.25
N TRP A 509 17.62 -7.69 -12.56
CA TRP A 509 16.70 -7.28 -13.61
C TRP A 509 16.64 -8.27 -14.77
N GLU A 510 17.43 -9.34 -14.75
CA GLU A 510 17.50 -10.31 -15.84
C GLU A 510 16.17 -10.96 -16.14
N ASN A 511 15.29 -11.15 -15.14
CA ASN A 511 13.96 -11.74 -15.37
C ASN A 511 12.99 -10.79 -16.07
N GLN A 512 13.40 -9.54 -16.32
CA GLN A 512 12.66 -8.54 -17.07
C GLN A 512 13.29 -8.27 -18.44
N ALA A 513 14.36 -8.97 -18.80
CA ALA A 513 14.87 -8.98 -20.16
C ALA A 513 13.81 -9.52 -21.15
N MET A 514 13.93 -9.16 -22.42
CA MET A 514 13.20 -9.74 -23.55
C MET A 514 14.04 -10.81 -24.26
N PHE A 515 14.99 -11.38 -23.54
CA PHE A 515 15.82 -12.51 -23.92
C PHE A 515 15.79 -13.52 -22.76
N ASP A 516 15.87 -14.81 -23.06
CA ASP A 516 16.11 -15.81 -22.01
C ASP A 516 17.53 -15.66 -21.42
N PHE A 517 17.83 -16.39 -20.35
CA PHE A 517 19.10 -16.27 -19.65
C PHE A 517 20.32 -16.69 -20.50
N GLU A 518 20.09 -17.46 -21.57
CA GLU A 518 21.10 -17.87 -22.55
C GLU A 518 21.26 -16.88 -23.72
N GLY A 519 20.43 -15.83 -23.76
CA GLY A 519 20.48 -14.76 -24.75
C GLY A 519 19.67 -15.01 -26.01
N ASN A 520 18.70 -15.93 -26.02
CA ASN A 520 17.76 -16.08 -27.13
C ASN A 520 16.61 -15.07 -26.99
N ALA A 521 16.29 -14.36 -28.07
CA ALA A 521 15.17 -13.42 -28.11
C ALA A 521 13.86 -14.12 -27.75
N LEU A 522 13.12 -13.55 -26.80
CA LEU A 522 11.77 -13.98 -26.45
C LEU A 522 10.76 -13.37 -27.44
N ASN A 523 9.59 -14.00 -27.56
CA ASN A 523 8.49 -13.48 -28.39
C ASN A 523 7.96 -12.11 -27.89
N SER A 524 8.28 -11.71 -26.66
CA SER A 524 7.95 -10.40 -26.11
C SER A 524 8.62 -9.24 -26.84
N LEU A 525 9.77 -9.47 -27.49
CA LEU A 525 10.45 -8.48 -28.31
C LEU A 525 9.59 -8.04 -29.51
N ASP A 526 8.63 -8.86 -29.94
CA ASP A 526 7.67 -8.47 -30.98
C ASP A 526 6.68 -7.38 -30.53
N ALA A 527 6.66 -6.98 -29.26
CA ALA A 527 5.94 -5.78 -28.83
C ALA A 527 6.38 -4.54 -29.62
N PHE A 528 7.65 -4.43 -30.03
CA PHE A 528 8.16 -3.32 -30.83
C PHE A 528 7.72 -3.33 -32.31
N LYS A 529 6.98 -4.36 -32.74
CA LYS A 529 6.24 -4.34 -34.02
C LYS A 529 4.93 -3.54 -33.92
N PHE A 530 4.59 -3.07 -32.72
CA PHE A 530 3.49 -2.14 -32.49
C PHE A 530 3.53 -0.96 -33.46
N THR A 531 2.35 -0.59 -33.94
CA THR A 531 2.09 0.62 -34.73
C THR A 531 0.89 1.32 -34.11
N PRO A 532 0.92 2.63 -33.83
CA PRO A 532 -0.27 3.34 -33.34
C PRO A 532 -1.50 3.06 -34.22
N GLY A 533 -2.64 2.77 -33.60
CA GLY A 533 -3.86 2.38 -34.31
C GLY A 533 -3.89 0.94 -34.84
N SER A 534 -2.80 0.16 -34.73
CA SER A 534 -2.81 -1.26 -35.13
C SER A 534 -3.58 -2.17 -34.17
N ILE A 535 -3.78 -1.72 -32.93
CA ILE A 535 -4.68 -2.35 -31.98
C ILE A 535 -6.06 -1.69 -32.17
N PRO A 536 -7.11 -2.45 -32.58
CA PRO A 536 -8.43 -1.92 -32.93
C PRO A 536 -9.21 -1.37 -31.71
N GLU A 537 -10.41 -0.82 -31.98
CA GLU A 537 -11.40 -0.23 -31.04
C GLU A 537 -11.25 -0.69 -29.58
N LEU A 538 -11.37 0.27 -28.66
CA LEU A 538 -11.37 0.11 -27.21
C LEU A 538 -11.82 -1.29 -26.76
N SER A 539 -10.86 -2.15 -26.42
CA SER A 539 -11.11 -3.57 -26.11
C SER A 539 -10.64 -3.94 -24.71
N PRO A 540 -11.40 -4.75 -23.96
CA PRO A 540 -10.99 -5.18 -22.63
C PRO A 540 -9.85 -6.21 -22.72
N ILE A 541 -8.85 -6.08 -21.86
CA ILE A 541 -7.66 -6.97 -21.84
C ILE A 541 -7.43 -7.67 -20.50
N LEU A 542 -7.95 -7.13 -19.40
CA LEU A 542 -7.81 -7.71 -18.06
C LEU A 542 -9.03 -7.34 -17.21
N VAL A 543 -9.58 -8.31 -16.49
CA VAL A 543 -10.54 -8.06 -15.40
C VAL A 543 -9.81 -8.15 -14.06
N TYR A 544 -9.90 -7.09 -13.27
CA TYR A 544 -9.29 -7.07 -11.94
C TYR A 544 -10.02 -7.99 -10.97
N ALA A 545 -9.28 -8.57 -10.03
CA ALA A 545 -9.84 -9.43 -8.99
C ALA A 545 -10.90 -8.68 -8.17
N LEU A 546 -12.03 -9.35 -7.95
CA LEU A 546 -13.13 -8.83 -7.15
C LEU A 546 -13.00 -9.26 -5.69
N PRO A 547 -13.47 -8.44 -4.73
CA PRO A 547 -13.54 -8.85 -3.33
C PRO A 547 -14.51 -10.03 -3.17
N GLY A 548 -14.16 -10.98 -2.31
CA GLY A 548 -15.01 -12.14 -2.03
C GLY A 548 -16.33 -11.77 -1.33
N ILE A 549 -17.36 -12.60 -1.51
CA ILE A 549 -18.67 -12.48 -0.87
C ILE A 549 -18.77 -13.48 0.27
N THR A 550 -19.33 -13.07 1.41
CA THR A 550 -19.67 -14.00 2.49
C THR A 550 -21.19 -14.10 2.63
N ILE A 551 -21.71 -15.33 2.64
CA ILE A 551 -23.13 -15.63 2.84
C ILE A 551 -23.29 -16.62 3.97
N ALA A 552 -24.50 -16.72 4.52
CA ALA A 552 -24.83 -17.83 5.38
C ALA A 552 -25.29 -19.06 4.60
N LYS A 553 -25.33 -20.20 5.27
CA LYS A 553 -25.82 -21.46 4.73
C LYS A 553 -27.24 -21.31 4.18
N GLY A 554 -27.42 -21.68 2.91
CA GLY A 554 -28.67 -21.55 2.17
C GLY A 554 -28.97 -20.11 1.73
N GLY A 555 -28.11 -19.15 2.06
CA GLY A 555 -28.20 -17.77 1.61
C GLY A 555 -27.93 -17.64 0.11
N THR A 556 -28.50 -16.61 -0.51
CA THR A 556 -28.24 -16.28 -1.91
C THR A 556 -27.25 -15.12 -1.97
N PRO A 557 -26.08 -15.27 -2.61
CA PRO A 557 -25.08 -14.21 -2.70
C PRO A 557 -25.56 -13.12 -3.67
N THR A 558 -25.41 -11.86 -3.27
CA THR A 558 -25.63 -10.71 -4.15
C THR A 558 -24.39 -10.52 -5.00
N MET A 559 -24.43 -11.01 -6.23
CA MET A 559 -23.29 -10.96 -7.13
C MET A 559 -23.12 -9.54 -7.71
N PRO A 560 -21.89 -8.98 -7.76
CA PRO A 560 -21.69 -7.66 -8.34
C PRO A 560 -22.02 -7.71 -9.83
N SER A 561 -22.88 -6.80 -10.30
CA SER A 561 -23.26 -6.75 -11.71
C SER A 561 -22.15 -6.22 -12.62
N LYS A 562 -21.09 -5.62 -12.05
CA LYS A 562 -19.96 -5.02 -12.76
C LYS A 562 -18.61 -5.37 -12.12
N ALA A 563 -17.54 -5.32 -12.92
CA ALA A 563 -16.15 -5.42 -12.47
C ALA A 563 -15.28 -4.34 -13.12
N ASN A 564 -14.18 -3.97 -12.46
CA ASN A 564 -13.17 -3.11 -13.05
C ASN A 564 -12.41 -3.89 -14.13
N VAL A 565 -12.44 -3.37 -15.35
CA VAL A 565 -11.82 -4.00 -16.51
C VAL A 565 -10.87 -2.99 -17.13
N LEU A 566 -9.60 -3.39 -17.28
CA LEU A 566 -8.59 -2.65 -18.00
C LEU A 566 -8.79 -2.85 -19.50
N TYR A 567 -8.74 -1.75 -20.24
CA TYR A 567 -8.82 -1.73 -21.69
C TYR A 567 -7.44 -1.49 -22.30
N ASN A 568 -7.30 -1.88 -23.56
CA ASN A 568 -6.06 -1.89 -24.32
C ASN A 568 -5.34 -0.54 -24.41
N GLU A 569 -6.01 0.60 -24.23
CA GLU A 569 -5.41 1.95 -24.21
C GLU A 569 -5.14 2.48 -22.79
N GLY A 570 -5.35 1.65 -21.77
CA GLY A 570 -4.97 1.96 -20.39
C GLY A 570 -6.13 2.38 -19.49
N SER A 571 -7.30 2.73 -20.03
CA SER A 571 -8.45 3.09 -19.19
C SER A 571 -9.04 1.88 -18.46
N ILE A 572 -9.66 2.16 -17.31
CA ILE A 572 -10.35 1.17 -16.49
C ILE A 572 -11.83 1.52 -16.40
N PHE A 573 -12.70 0.69 -16.98
CA PHE A 573 -14.15 0.87 -16.92
C PHE A 573 -14.83 -0.20 -16.07
N GLN A 574 -15.91 0.20 -15.40
CA GLN A 574 -16.82 -0.76 -14.78
C GLN A 574 -17.68 -1.43 -15.84
N THR A 575 -17.36 -2.69 -16.15
CA THR A 575 -18.02 -3.47 -17.20
C THR A 575 -18.93 -4.53 -16.61
N ASN A 576 -20.08 -4.78 -17.23
CA ASN A 576 -21.04 -5.78 -16.76
C ASN A 576 -20.43 -7.19 -16.73
N VAL A 577 -20.74 -7.95 -15.68
CA VAL A 577 -20.33 -9.35 -15.51
C VAL A 577 -21.56 -10.25 -15.49
N VAL A 578 -21.54 -11.31 -16.30
CA VAL A 578 -22.54 -12.37 -16.28
C VAL A 578 -21.98 -13.58 -15.54
N TRP A 579 -22.43 -13.80 -14.31
CA TRP A 579 -21.95 -14.88 -13.44
C TRP A 579 -22.50 -16.25 -13.82
N ASP A 580 -21.67 -17.28 -13.69
CA ASP A 580 -22.09 -18.67 -13.78
C ASP A 580 -23.04 -19.04 -12.64
N ASN A 581 -23.93 -20.01 -12.88
CA ASN A 581 -24.90 -20.45 -11.88
C ASN A 581 -24.23 -21.08 -10.66
N ILE A 582 -24.71 -20.69 -9.48
CA ILE A 582 -24.29 -21.28 -8.20
C ILE A 582 -25.28 -22.37 -7.81
N THR A 583 -24.79 -23.53 -7.40
CA THR A 583 -25.65 -24.66 -7.03
C THR A 583 -26.14 -24.56 -5.58
N GLU A 584 -27.32 -25.13 -5.29
CA GLU A 584 -27.83 -25.20 -3.91
C GLU A 584 -26.87 -25.94 -2.96
N GLU A 585 -26.15 -26.95 -3.45
CA GLU A 585 -25.15 -27.68 -2.65
C GLU A 585 -24.00 -26.77 -2.21
N GLN A 586 -23.47 -25.95 -3.12
CA GLN A 586 -22.44 -24.96 -2.81
C GLN A 586 -22.94 -23.96 -1.77
N LEU A 587 -24.16 -23.44 -1.91
CA LEU A 587 -24.75 -22.50 -0.94
C LEU A 587 -25.04 -23.13 0.42
N ASN A 588 -25.15 -24.46 0.50
CA ASN A 588 -25.46 -25.18 1.74
C ASN A 588 -24.25 -25.84 2.41
N THR A 589 -23.05 -25.71 1.84
CA THR A 589 -21.83 -26.33 2.34
C THR A 589 -20.88 -25.26 2.88
N PRO A 590 -20.62 -25.23 4.20
CA PRO A 590 -19.67 -24.28 4.78
C PRO A 590 -18.27 -24.41 4.16
N GLY A 591 -17.64 -23.29 3.81
CA GLY A 591 -16.34 -23.23 3.13
C GLY A 591 -16.28 -22.13 2.07
N THR A 592 -15.17 -22.08 1.32
CA THR A 592 -14.97 -21.10 0.22
C THR A 592 -14.95 -21.81 -1.13
N PHE A 593 -15.62 -21.24 -2.13
CA PHE A 593 -15.55 -21.67 -3.52
C PHE A 593 -15.50 -20.46 -4.47
N THR A 594 -14.92 -20.64 -5.66
CA THR A 594 -14.84 -19.58 -6.68
C THR A 594 -16.00 -19.68 -7.67
N VAL A 595 -16.63 -18.56 -7.99
CA VAL A 595 -17.59 -18.42 -9.09
C VAL A 595 -16.93 -17.65 -10.22
N ASN A 596 -17.11 -18.14 -11.44
CA ASN A 596 -16.61 -17.48 -12.64
C ASN A 596 -17.70 -16.60 -13.26
N GLY A 597 -17.30 -15.51 -13.90
CA GLY A 597 -18.16 -14.58 -14.60
C GLY A 597 -17.61 -14.27 -15.99
N THR A 598 -18.51 -13.99 -16.92
CA THR A 598 -18.19 -13.59 -18.29
C THR A 598 -18.28 -12.08 -18.43
N VAL A 599 -17.20 -11.47 -18.90
CA VAL A 599 -17.14 -10.07 -19.32
C VAL A 599 -17.21 -10.04 -20.85
N VAL A 600 -18.09 -9.21 -21.41
CA VAL A 600 -18.24 -9.11 -22.88
C VAL A 600 -16.92 -8.62 -23.49
N GLY A 601 -16.46 -9.29 -24.55
CA GLY A 601 -15.22 -8.93 -25.26
C GLY A 601 -13.93 -9.47 -24.64
N LEU A 602 -13.97 -10.06 -23.43
CA LEU A 602 -12.79 -10.59 -22.75
C LEU A 602 -12.88 -12.12 -22.58
N SER A 603 -11.82 -12.83 -22.99
CA SER A 603 -11.74 -14.29 -22.83
C SER A 603 -11.43 -14.71 -21.40
N GLN A 604 -10.66 -13.90 -20.67
CA GLN A 604 -10.42 -14.07 -19.25
C GLN A 604 -11.75 -13.95 -18.49
N LYS A 605 -12.01 -14.91 -17.59
CA LYS A 605 -13.18 -14.89 -16.73
C LYS A 605 -12.94 -13.97 -15.53
N ALA A 606 -13.96 -13.20 -15.17
CA ALA A 606 -14.02 -12.59 -13.85
C ALA A 606 -14.13 -13.71 -12.81
N THR A 607 -13.48 -13.56 -11.67
CA THR A 607 -13.59 -14.52 -10.57
C THR A 607 -13.97 -13.81 -9.30
N ILE A 608 -14.79 -14.46 -8.48
CA ILE A 608 -15.14 -14.00 -7.15
C ILE A 608 -15.19 -15.20 -6.20
N GLU A 609 -14.58 -15.07 -5.04
CA GLU A 609 -14.67 -16.09 -4.00
C GLU A 609 -15.95 -15.92 -3.19
N ILE A 610 -16.66 -17.01 -2.91
CA ILE A 610 -17.84 -17.03 -2.05
C ILE A 610 -17.55 -17.90 -0.84
N THR A 611 -17.72 -17.33 0.35
CA THR A 611 -17.58 -18.01 1.63
C THR A 611 -18.95 -18.24 2.26
N VAL A 612 -19.26 -19.50 2.58
CA VAL A 612 -20.51 -19.90 3.23
C VAL A 612 -20.29 -20.13 4.73
N LEU A 613 -20.99 -19.36 5.55
CA LEU A 613 -20.98 -19.43 7.01
C LEU A 613 -22.07 -20.38 7.52
N ALA A 614 -21.79 -21.06 8.62
CA ALA A 614 -22.75 -22.02 9.18
C ALA A 614 -24.02 -21.38 9.82
N ASN A 615 -24.00 -20.10 10.24
CA ASN A 615 -25.09 -19.43 10.98
C ASN A 615 -25.35 -17.96 10.51
N PRO A 616 -26.52 -17.59 9.91
CA PRO A 616 -26.81 -16.25 9.37
C PRO A 616 -27.20 -15.15 10.36
N ASN A 617 -26.97 -13.89 9.97
CA ASN A 617 -27.56 -12.68 10.55
C ASN A 617 -29.05 -12.50 10.13
N MET A 618 -29.95 -12.25 11.08
CA MET A 618 -31.41 -12.17 10.93
C MET A 618 -31.96 -10.74 10.83
N VAL A 619 -31.11 -9.70 10.89
CA VAL A 619 -31.52 -8.29 10.83
C VAL A 619 -31.65 -7.81 9.38
N LYS A 620 -32.72 -7.07 9.06
CA LYS A 620 -32.90 -6.48 7.73
C LYS A 620 -32.24 -5.11 7.63
N ASN A 621 -31.64 -4.84 6.47
CA ASN A 621 -30.83 -3.64 6.21
C ASN A 621 -29.88 -3.32 7.38
N PRO A 622 -29.01 -4.27 7.78
CA PRO A 622 -28.26 -4.19 9.02
C PRO A 622 -27.19 -3.09 9.03
N GLY A 623 -26.67 -2.71 7.86
CA GLY A 623 -25.73 -1.59 7.70
C GLY A 623 -26.35 -0.35 7.06
N PHE A 624 -27.68 -0.30 6.93
CA PHE A 624 -28.39 0.82 6.29
C PHE A 624 -28.02 1.11 4.82
N GLU A 625 -27.37 0.17 4.14
CA GLU A 625 -26.88 0.28 2.75
C GLU A 625 -27.96 0.47 1.68
N ASN A 626 -29.23 0.29 2.03
CA ASN A 626 -30.34 0.68 1.14
C ASN A 626 -30.54 2.20 1.06
N GLY A 627 -29.83 2.99 1.87
CA GLY A 627 -29.92 4.46 1.89
C GLY A 627 -31.16 5.03 2.58
N ASP A 628 -32.03 4.18 3.13
CA ASP A 628 -33.30 4.56 3.74
C ASP A 628 -33.61 3.85 5.07
N LEU A 629 -34.74 4.21 5.67
CA LEU A 629 -35.25 3.64 6.92
C LEU A 629 -36.51 2.78 6.72
N THR A 630 -36.76 2.20 5.54
CA THR A 630 -38.04 1.49 5.32
C THR A 630 -38.27 0.32 6.27
N ASP A 631 -37.19 -0.37 6.67
CA ASP A 631 -37.23 -1.49 7.63
C ASP A 631 -37.09 -1.04 9.10
N TRP A 632 -36.90 0.26 9.35
CA TRP A 632 -36.60 0.81 10.67
C TRP A 632 -37.55 1.94 11.06
N THR A 633 -38.04 1.94 12.30
CA THR A 633 -38.94 2.97 12.82
C THR A 633 -38.20 3.88 13.80
N VAL A 634 -38.24 5.19 13.58
CA VAL A 634 -37.73 6.21 14.51
C VAL A 634 -38.90 6.87 15.25
N THR A 635 -38.82 6.97 16.58
CA THR A 635 -39.83 7.63 17.42
C THR A 635 -39.18 8.59 18.40
N GLY A 636 -39.92 9.62 18.85
CA GLY A 636 -39.37 10.71 19.67
C GLY A 636 -38.92 11.88 18.80
N THR A 637 -37.70 12.39 19.02
CA THR A 637 -37.12 13.51 18.26
C THR A 637 -36.58 13.03 16.91
N THR A 638 -37.48 12.64 15.99
CA THR A 638 -37.11 11.95 14.75
C THR A 638 -36.15 12.73 13.85
N ALA A 639 -36.18 14.07 13.90
CA ALA A 639 -35.26 14.92 13.15
C ALA A 639 -33.79 14.83 13.60
N ALA A 640 -33.51 14.16 14.73
CA ALA A 640 -32.16 13.97 15.26
C ALA A 640 -31.40 12.81 14.61
N GLY A 641 -32.05 11.95 13.82
CA GLY A 641 -31.42 10.77 13.22
C GLY A 641 -31.74 10.62 11.73
N LYS A 642 -30.75 10.25 10.93
CA LYS A 642 -30.86 10.07 9.47
C LYS A 642 -29.82 9.06 8.96
N ILE A 643 -30.04 8.52 7.77
CA ILE A 643 -28.98 7.77 7.08
C ILE A 643 -27.94 8.76 6.55
N HIS A 644 -26.68 8.37 6.62
CA HIS A 644 -25.54 9.16 6.18
C HIS A 644 -24.66 8.31 5.26
N GLU A 645 -24.54 8.72 4.01
CA GLU A 645 -23.69 8.07 2.99
C GLU A 645 -22.27 8.65 3.06
N SER A 646 -21.30 7.84 3.48
CA SER A 646 -19.88 8.18 3.49
C SER A 646 -19.05 6.94 3.86
N THR A 647 -18.26 6.40 2.92
CA THR A 647 -17.37 5.24 3.13
C THR A 647 -16.31 5.43 4.22
N GLY A 648 -16.01 6.68 4.58
CA GLY A 648 -15.14 7.01 5.70
C GLY A 648 -15.84 7.23 7.04
N ASN A 649 -17.16 7.05 7.13
CA ASN A 649 -18.01 7.25 8.32
C ASN A 649 -19.06 6.16 8.51
N SER A 650 -18.87 5.04 7.82
CA SER A 650 -19.55 3.78 8.04
C SER A 650 -18.53 2.77 8.57
N HIS A 651 -18.97 1.79 9.35
CA HIS A 651 -18.14 0.71 9.85
C HIS A 651 -17.83 -0.29 8.74
N SER A 652 -18.83 -0.59 7.91
CA SER A 652 -18.67 -1.29 6.64
C SER A 652 -19.57 -0.66 5.58
N GLY A 653 -19.42 -1.07 4.32
CA GLY A 653 -20.20 -0.48 3.23
C GLY A 653 -19.99 1.03 3.05
N SER A 654 -21.05 1.74 2.71
CA SER A 654 -21.04 3.17 2.38
C SER A 654 -22.06 3.99 3.16
N HIS A 655 -22.94 3.37 3.93
CA HIS A 655 -24.01 4.02 4.69
C HIS A 655 -23.93 3.67 6.17
N ALA A 656 -24.42 4.57 7.02
CA ALA A 656 -24.65 4.30 8.43
C ALA A 656 -25.80 5.17 8.96
N PHE A 657 -26.43 4.78 10.07
CA PHE A 657 -27.40 5.64 10.74
C PHE A 657 -26.67 6.69 11.58
N ASN A 658 -26.67 7.94 11.15
CA ASN A 658 -26.13 9.05 11.91
C ASN A 658 -27.20 9.68 12.82
N TYR A 659 -26.79 10.16 13.98
CA TYR A 659 -27.61 11.02 14.82
C TYR A 659 -26.84 12.24 15.32
N TRP A 660 -27.49 13.40 15.32
CA TRP A 660 -27.03 14.68 15.85
C TRP A 660 -28.19 15.68 15.87
N TYR A 661 -28.22 16.58 16.86
CA TYR A 661 -29.18 17.69 16.84
C TYR A 661 -28.70 18.92 17.62
N GLY A 662 -29.05 20.12 17.14
CA GLY A 662 -28.64 21.40 17.73
C GLY A 662 -29.37 21.79 19.04
N SER A 663 -30.23 20.93 19.57
CA SER A 663 -30.93 21.08 20.87
C SER A 663 -31.01 19.71 21.55
N PRO A 664 -31.12 19.61 22.89
CA PRO A 664 -31.21 18.31 23.57
C PRO A 664 -32.33 17.46 22.98
N TYR A 665 -32.06 16.17 22.78
CA TYR A 665 -32.94 15.28 22.04
C TYR A 665 -32.99 13.89 22.66
N ALA A 666 -34.10 13.20 22.44
CA ALA A 666 -34.24 11.79 22.75
C ALA A 666 -35.07 11.09 21.67
N TYR A 667 -34.63 9.94 21.22
CA TYR A 667 -35.33 9.11 20.23
C TYR A 667 -35.04 7.62 20.43
N GLN A 668 -35.88 6.78 19.83
CA GLN A 668 -35.61 5.35 19.66
C GLN A 668 -35.64 4.98 18.18
N LEU A 669 -34.65 4.20 17.73
CA LEU A 669 -34.57 3.58 16.41
C LEU A 669 -34.80 2.07 16.57
N LYS A 670 -35.80 1.48 15.92
CA LYS A 670 -36.17 0.07 16.16
C LYS A 670 -36.64 -0.69 14.93
N GLN A 671 -36.43 -2.00 14.93
CA GLN A 671 -36.93 -2.95 13.94
C GLN A 671 -37.55 -4.16 14.66
N THR A 672 -38.72 -4.60 14.22
CA THR A 672 -39.36 -5.81 14.74
C THR A 672 -39.21 -6.95 13.74
N ILE A 673 -38.55 -8.03 14.18
CA ILE A 673 -38.24 -9.21 13.37
C ILE A 673 -39.22 -10.33 13.75
N THR A 674 -39.93 -10.88 12.76
CA THR A 674 -40.94 -11.94 12.92
C THR A 674 -40.52 -13.23 12.22
N GLY A 675 -41.00 -14.37 12.70
CA GLY A 675 -40.74 -15.69 12.11
C GLY A 675 -39.46 -16.37 12.63
N LEU A 676 -38.95 -15.94 13.79
CA LEU A 676 -37.76 -16.53 14.40
C LEU A 676 -38.07 -17.94 14.95
N GLU A 677 -37.16 -18.89 14.76
CA GLU A 677 -37.24 -20.21 15.42
C GLU A 677 -37.04 -20.07 16.93
N ALA A 678 -37.65 -20.96 17.71
CA ALA A 678 -37.43 -20.97 19.16
C ALA A 678 -35.96 -21.34 19.47
N GLY A 679 -35.29 -20.50 20.27
CA GLY A 679 -33.89 -20.71 20.61
C GLY A 679 -33.21 -19.50 21.22
N THR A 680 -31.89 -19.62 21.37
CA THR A 680 -31.03 -18.58 21.94
C THR A 680 -30.38 -17.77 20.81
N TYR A 681 -30.47 -16.45 20.90
CA TYR A 681 -29.91 -15.51 19.94
C TYR A 681 -28.90 -14.57 20.59
N VAL A 682 -28.01 -14.01 19.78
CA VAL A 682 -27.11 -12.90 20.13
C VAL A 682 -27.39 -11.74 19.19
N LEU A 683 -27.68 -10.56 19.74
CA LEU A 683 -27.77 -9.29 19.01
C LEU A 683 -26.44 -8.55 19.15
N LYS A 684 -25.90 -8.02 18.06
CA LYS A 684 -24.71 -7.16 18.01
C LYS A 684 -25.01 -5.91 17.18
N ALA A 685 -24.30 -4.83 17.43
CA ALA A 685 -24.33 -3.63 16.61
C ALA A 685 -23.06 -2.82 16.78
N TRP A 686 -22.58 -2.20 15.71
CA TRP A 686 -21.47 -1.26 15.78
C TRP A 686 -21.98 0.17 16.01
N SER A 687 -21.25 0.93 16.82
CA SER A 687 -21.55 2.32 17.12
C SER A 687 -20.27 3.15 17.21
N SER A 688 -20.31 4.37 16.70
CA SER A 688 -19.25 5.37 16.80
C SER A 688 -19.86 6.74 17.12
N GLY A 689 -19.10 7.70 17.65
CA GLY A 689 -19.67 9.01 17.99
C GLY A 689 -18.84 9.83 18.96
N GLY A 690 -19.12 11.12 19.09
CA GLY A 690 -18.35 12.05 19.91
C GLY A 690 -18.40 11.79 21.42
N GLY A 691 -19.36 10.98 21.88
CA GLY A 691 -19.61 10.73 23.30
C GLY A 691 -20.29 11.91 24.00
N GLY A 692 -20.73 11.71 25.25
CA GLY A 692 -21.53 12.69 25.99
C GLY A 692 -23.05 12.47 25.92
N ASP A 693 -23.48 11.38 25.29
CA ASP A 693 -24.86 10.89 25.36
C ASP A 693 -25.25 10.65 26.83
N THR A 694 -26.45 11.07 27.21
CA THR A 694 -26.99 10.85 28.57
C THR A 694 -27.58 9.45 28.70
N ARG A 695 -28.15 8.92 27.61
CA ARG A 695 -28.56 7.53 27.47
C ARG A 695 -28.22 7.08 26.05
N LEU A 696 -27.51 5.98 25.94
CA LEU A 696 -27.23 5.31 24.67
C LEU A 696 -27.29 3.81 24.95
N LYS A 697 -28.31 3.13 24.43
CA LYS A 697 -28.51 1.69 24.70
C LYS A 697 -28.83 0.95 23.42
N LEU A 698 -28.23 -0.22 23.23
CA LEU A 698 -28.73 -1.27 22.35
C LEU A 698 -29.77 -2.06 23.14
N PHE A 699 -30.90 -2.43 22.54
CA PHE A 699 -31.93 -3.23 23.21
C PHE A 699 -32.53 -4.31 22.32
N ALA A 700 -33.07 -5.33 23.00
CA ALA A 700 -33.86 -6.42 22.44
C ALA A 700 -35.07 -6.69 23.35
N GLU A 701 -36.28 -6.67 22.82
CA GLU A 701 -37.55 -6.79 23.55
C GLU A 701 -38.44 -7.86 22.91
N ASN A 702 -38.94 -8.78 23.73
CA ASN A 702 -39.89 -9.82 23.31
C ASN A 702 -41.35 -9.41 23.61
N THR A 703 -42.31 -10.09 22.99
CA THR A 703 -43.75 -9.82 23.16
C THR A 703 -44.30 -10.09 24.57
N GLY A 704 -43.49 -10.67 25.46
CA GLY A 704 -43.79 -10.87 26.88
C GLY A 704 -43.40 -9.72 27.82
N GLY A 705 -42.77 -8.65 27.28
CA GLY A 705 -42.41 -7.44 28.04
C GLY A 705 -41.05 -7.50 28.75
N THR A 706 -40.19 -8.48 28.44
CA THR A 706 -38.81 -8.51 28.95
C THR A 706 -37.91 -7.78 27.95
N THR A 707 -37.45 -6.58 28.32
CA THR A 707 -36.44 -5.83 27.57
C THR A 707 -35.05 -6.15 28.11
N LEU A 708 -34.20 -6.74 27.27
CA LEU A 708 -32.77 -6.81 27.50
C LEU A 708 -32.12 -5.58 26.86
N SER A 709 -31.16 -4.97 27.54
CA SER A 709 -30.45 -3.81 26.99
C SER A 709 -28.99 -3.83 27.39
N LYS A 710 -28.14 -3.29 26.52
CA LYS A 710 -26.73 -3.03 26.76
C LYS A 710 -26.49 -1.54 26.67
N ASP A 711 -25.99 -0.94 27.74
CA ASP A 711 -25.50 0.44 27.71
C ASP A 711 -24.29 0.52 26.76
N MET A 712 -24.27 1.58 25.97
CA MET A 712 -23.26 1.85 24.95
C MET A 712 -22.58 3.19 25.26
N VAL A 713 -21.35 3.35 24.78
CA VAL A 713 -20.57 4.57 25.01
C VAL A 713 -19.76 4.90 23.77
N ASN A 714 -20.17 5.95 23.07
CA ASN A 714 -19.43 6.50 21.96
C ASN A 714 -18.21 7.30 22.46
N THR A 715 -17.06 7.19 21.79
CA THR A 715 -15.77 7.71 22.31
C THR A 715 -14.85 8.33 21.27
N GLY A 716 -15.36 8.67 20.09
CA GLY A 716 -14.61 9.38 19.07
C GLY A 716 -15.08 9.06 17.66
N TYR A 717 -14.58 9.86 16.72
CA TYR A 717 -14.84 9.74 15.29
C TYR A 717 -14.12 8.56 14.66
N ASN A 718 -14.88 7.71 13.96
CA ASN A 718 -14.46 6.40 13.44
C ASN A 718 -13.84 5.46 14.47
N VAL A 719 -14.09 5.72 15.75
CA VAL A 719 -13.85 4.76 16.82
C VAL A 719 -15.11 3.90 16.91
N TRP A 720 -15.17 2.87 16.08
CA TRP A 720 -16.28 1.94 16.04
C TRP A 720 -16.14 0.89 17.15
N LYS A 721 -17.21 0.72 17.91
CA LYS A 721 -17.31 -0.28 18.97
C LYS A 721 -18.52 -1.16 18.72
N GLN A 722 -18.30 -2.47 18.74
CA GLN A 722 -19.40 -3.43 18.68
C GLN A 722 -19.94 -3.67 20.08
N TYR A 723 -21.26 -3.57 20.22
CA TYR A 723 -22.00 -3.87 21.44
C TYR A 723 -22.85 -5.09 21.20
N ALA A 724 -22.97 -5.95 22.21
CA ALA A 724 -23.73 -7.19 22.11
C ALA A 724 -24.69 -7.38 23.29
N ILE A 725 -25.83 -8.00 23.00
CA ILE A 725 -26.75 -8.59 23.95
C ILE A 725 -26.77 -10.10 23.66
N GLU A 726 -26.26 -10.87 24.60
CA GLU A 726 -26.21 -12.33 24.49
C GLU A 726 -27.40 -13.00 25.17
N ASN A 727 -27.56 -14.29 24.92
CA ASN A 727 -28.54 -15.15 25.60
C ASN A 727 -30.00 -14.70 25.43
N ILE A 728 -30.34 -14.06 24.31
CA ILE A 728 -31.70 -13.60 24.02
C ILE A 728 -32.58 -14.82 23.76
N GLN A 729 -33.53 -15.08 24.65
CA GLN A 729 -34.47 -16.19 24.52
C GLN A 729 -35.68 -15.76 23.67
N VAL A 730 -35.85 -16.41 22.52
CA VAL A 730 -37.00 -16.21 21.63
C VAL A 730 -37.87 -17.47 21.68
N ASN A 731 -39.13 -17.32 22.09
CA ASN A 731 -40.07 -18.44 22.29
C ASN A 731 -41.38 -18.30 21.51
N ASP A 732 -41.76 -17.08 21.16
CA ASP A 732 -43.00 -16.70 20.47
C ASP A 732 -42.75 -16.26 19.02
N GLY A 733 -41.51 -16.41 18.55
CA GLY A 733 -41.11 -16.21 17.16
C GLY A 733 -41.01 -14.74 16.71
N GLN A 734 -40.98 -13.78 17.64
CA GLN A 734 -40.79 -12.37 17.34
C GLN A 734 -39.80 -11.72 18.31
N LEU A 735 -39.00 -10.77 17.81
CA LEU A 735 -38.09 -9.95 18.63
C LEU A 735 -38.02 -8.53 18.07
N THR A 736 -38.17 -7.52 18.93
CA THR A 736 -37.92 -6.12 18.57
C THR A 736 -36.53 -5.71 19.03
N ILE A 737 -35.72 -5.17 18.14
CA ILE A 737 -34.35 -4.73 18.42
C ILE A 737 -34.19 -3.25 18.08
N GLY A 738 -33.21 -2.58 18.69
CA GLY A 738 -32.96 -1.19 18.36
C GLY A 738 -32.05 -0.44 19.31
N PHE A 739 -32.05 0.88 19.18
CA PHE A 739 -31.28 1.80 19.98
C PHE A 739 -32.18 2.80 20.70
N ASP A 740 -31.85 3.13 21.94
CA ASP A 740 -32.49 4.19 22.75
C ASP A 740 -31.44 5.26 23.06
N VAL A 741 -31.66 6.46 22.53
CA VAL A 741 -30.72 7.58 22.60
C VAL A 741 -31.38 8.77 23.27
N GLU A 742 -30.70 9.35 24.25
CA GLU A 742 -30.98 10.65 24.84
C GLU A 742 -29.66 11.39 24.99
N ALA A 743 -29.55 12.58 24.41
CA ALA A 743 -28.30 13.33 24.43
C ALA A 743 -28.53 14.84 24.58
N PRO A 744 -27.57 15.56 25.18
CA PRO A 744 -27.51 17.01 25.11
C PRO A 744 -27.36 17.51 23.66
N LYS A 745 -27.55 18.82 23.46
CA LYS A 745 -27.31 19.42 22.14
C LYS A 745 -25.89 19.17 21.66
N ASP A 746 -25.74 19.09 20.35
CA ASP A 746 -24.48 18.98 19.62
C ASP A 746 -23.71 17.66 19.78
N ILE A 747 -24.24 16.72 20.56
CA ILE A 747 -23.72 15.34 20.61
C ILE A 747 -24.11 14.62 19.33
N TRP A 748 -23.22 13.76 18.83
CA TRP A 748 -23.45 12.99 17.62
C TRP A 748 -22.95 11.55 17.75
N GLY A 749 -23.50 10.67 16.94
CA GLY A 749 -23.01 9.31 16.75
C GLY A 749 -23.52 8.66 15.48
N TYR A 750 -23.08 7.42 15.27
CA TYR A 750 -23.37 6.58 14.13
C TYR A 750 -23.65 5.16 14.63
N PHE A 751 -24.60 4.46 14.01
CA PHE A 751 -24.82 3.03 14.17
C PHE A 751 -24.71 2.33 12.83
N ASP A 752 -24.16 1.13 12.83
CA ASP A 752 -23.91 0.36 11.63
C ASP A 752 -23.77 -1.14 11.94
N ASP A 753 -23.83 -2.00 10.92
CA ASP A 753 -23.62 -3.44 10.99
C ASP A 753 -24.31 -4.15 12.17
N ILE A 754 -25.65 -4.04 12.24
CA ILE A 754 -26.45 -4.71 13.26
C ILE A 754 -26.61 -6.20 12.92
N GLU A 755 -26.33 -7.09 13.87
CA GLU A 755 -26.38 -8.53 13.68
C GLU A 755 -27.22 -9.27 14.72
N LEU A 756 -28.13 -10.15 14.30
CA LEU A 756 -28.89 -11.04 15.19
C LEU A 756 -28.71 -12.48 14.71
N VAL A 757 -27.99 -13.33 15.44
CA VAL A 757 -27.70 -14.72 15.04
C VAL A 757 -28.24 -15.70 16.05
N GLN A 758 -28.81 -16.81 15.57
CA GLN A 758 -29.18 -17.94 16.43
C GLN A 758 -27.92 -18.72 16.83
N VAL A 759 -27.65 -18.82 18.12
CA VAL A 759 -26.46 -19.52 18.65
C VAL A 759 -26.79 -20.87 19.28
N ALA A 760 -28.07 -21.14 19.56
CA ALA A 760 -28.55 -22.47 19.96
C ALA A 760 -30.04 -22.65 19.62
N LYS A 761 -30.44 -23.85 19.18
CA LYS A 761 -31.85 -24.24 19.04
C LYS A 761 -32.44 -24.62 20.39
N ALA A 762 -33.74 -24.39 20.58
CA ALA A 762 -34.43 -24.91 21.76
C ALA A 762 -34.34 -26.45 21.80
N PRO A 763 -34.13 -27.09 22.98
CA PRO A 763 -34.08 -28.54 23.08
C PRO A 763 -35.36 -29.18 22.56
N THR A 764 -35.27 -29.98 21.50
CA THR A 764 -36.37 -30.85 21.06
C THR A 764 -36.36 -32.10 21.94
N ASP A 765 -37.36 -32.20 22.82
CA ASP A 765 -37.53 -33.33 23.71
C ASP A 765 -37.90 -34.60 22.93
N THR A 766 -36.90 -35.44 22.63
CA THR A 766 -37.09 -36.84 22.28
C THR A 766 -35.96 -37.72 22.81
N GLY A 767 -36.17 -38.32 23.98
CA GLY A 767 -35.88 -39.73 24.28
C GLY A 767 -34.47 -40.31 24.05
N ASN A 768 -33.70 -40.38 25.15
CA ASN A 768 -32.99 -41.56 25.67
C ASN A 768 -31.97 -42.32 24.76
N SER A 769 -30.66 -42.19 25.03
CA SER A 769 -29.81 -43.31 25.51
C SER A 769 -28.38 -42.85 25.87
N SER A 770 -27.81 -43.57 26.83
CA SER A 770 -26.56 -43.39 27.56
C SER A 770 -25.25 -43.42 26.74
N ASN A 771 -24.29 -42.56 27.12
CA ASN A 771 -22.96 -42.89 27.71
C ASN A 771 -21.87 -41.89 27.23
N SER A 772 -21.45 -40.95 28.09
CA SER A 772 -20.27 -40.09 27.93
C SER A 772 -20.04 -39.32 29.25
N GLY A 773 -18.78 -39.14 29.65
CA GLY A 773 -18.34 -38.66 30.96
C GLY A 773 -19.06 -37.38 31.45
N SER A 774 -19.36 -37.35 32.75
CA SER A 774 -20.04 -36.22 33.38
C SER A 774 -19.14 -34.98 33.37
N THR A 775 -19.45 -34.03 32.50
CA THR A 775 -19.07 -32.63 32.69
C THR A 775 -20.05 -32.03 33.71
N ASN A 776 -19.54 -31.56 34.85
CA ASN A 776 -20.32 -30.67 35.70
C ASN A 776 -20.45 -29.32 34.98
N GLU A 777 -21.53 -28.59 35.29
CA GLU A 777 -21.93 -27.29 34.71
C GLU A 777 -20.87 -26.15 34.79
N SER A 778 -19.63 -26.44 35.21
CA SER A 778 -18.52 -25.51 35.40
C SER A 778 -17.30 -25.74 34.49
N GLY A 779 -17.29 -26.73 33.58
CA GLY A 779 -16.18 -26.98 32.64
C GLY A 779 -14.97 -27.74 33.21
N GLY A 780 -15.13 -28.42 34.35
CA GLY A 780 -14.06 -29.21 35.00
C GLY A 780 -13.97 -30.66 34.52
N VAL A 781 -12.74 -31.14 34.27
CA VAL A 781 -12.41 -32.50 33.81
C VAL A 781 -11.59 -33.23 34.86
N ILE A 782 -12.02 -34.42 35.28
CA ILE A 782 -11.24 -35.32 36.15
C ILE A 782 -10.44 -36.26 35.26
N VAL A 783 -9.11 -36.23 35.40
CA VAL A 783 -8.19 -37.06 34.61
C VAL A 783 -7.82 -38.31 35.40
N THR A 784 -8.12 -39.47 34.83
CA THR A 784 -7.68 -40.78 35.36
C THR A 784 -6.44 -41.28 34.61
N PRO A 785 -5.64 -42.19 35.18
CA PRO A 785 -4.42 -42.69 34.54
C PRO A 785 -4.62 -43.28 33.14
N ASP A 786 -5.80 -43.83 32.85
CA ASP A 786 -6.13 -44.42 31.54
C ASP A 786 -6.32 -43.38 30.43
N GLN A 787 -6.48 -42.10 30.77
CA GLN A 787 -6.61 -41.00 29.81
C GLN A 787 -5.26 -40.39 29.39
N ILE A 788 -4.15 -40.88 29.96
CA ILE A 788 -2.80 -40.42 29.62
C ILE A 788 -2.23 -41.33 28.54
N SER A 789 -2.15 -40.79 27.32
CA SER A 789 -1.53 -41.48 26.19
C SER A 789 -0.08 -41.02 26.00
N LYS A 790 0.71 -41.77 25.22
CA LYS A 790 2.07 -41.37 24.82
C LYS A 790 2.05 -41.12 23.31
N THR A 791 2.39 -39.91 22.89
CA THR A 791 2.43 -39.53 21.46
C THR A 791 3.64 -40.13 20.76
N GLU A 792 3.68 -40.06 19.42
CA GLU A 792 4.80 -40.55 18.59
C GLU A 792 6.15 -39.92 18.99
N ASP A 793 6.12 -38.68 19.47
CA ASP A 793 7.30 -37.93 19.96
C ASP A 793 7.74 -38.36 21.38
N GLY A 794 7.03 -39.31 21.98
CA GLY A 794 7.32 -39.83 23.31
C GLY A 794 6.82 -38.97 24.47
N ILE A 795 5.97 -37.97 24.22
CA ILE A 795 5.42 -37.07 25.26
C ILE A 795 4.12 -37.65 25.81
N ARG A 796 3.95 -37.62 27.14
CA ARG A 796 2.69 -38.03 27.76
C ARG A 796 1.65 -36.93 27.59
N THR A 797 0.50 -37.25 27.02
CA THR A 797 -0.52 -36.26 26.63
C THR A 797 -1.90 -36.65 27.16
N VAL A 798 -2.66 -35.65 27.60
CA VAL A 798 -4.08 -35.72 27.92
C VAL A 798 -4.82 -34.80 26.96
N GLU A 799 -5.65 -35.39 26.09
CA GLU A 799 -6.55 -34.67 25.21
C GLU A 799 -7.79 -34.22 26.01
N LEU A 800 -8.13 -32.94 25.91
CA LEU A 800 -9.18 -32.28 26.68
C LEU A 800 -10.20 -31.62 25.73
N PRO A 801 -11.49 -31.54 26.10
CA PRO A 801 -12.44 -30.70 25.40
C PRO A 801 -12.00 -29.23 25.31
N ALA A 802 -12.33 -28.56 24.21
CA ALA A 802 -11.89 -27.18 23.93
C ALA A 802 -12.33 -26.14 24.99
N ASN A 803 -13.41 -26.41 25.72
CA ASN A 803 -13.95 -25.54 26.78
C ASN A 803 -13.48 -25.93 28.19
N THR A 804 -12.46 -26.78 28.32
CA THR A 804 -11.95 -27.22 29.63
C THR A 804 -11.32 -26.04 30.35
N SER A 805 -11.90 -25.66 31.50
CA SER A 805 -11.45 -24.55 32.34
C SER A 805 -10.68 -25.04 33.59
N GLU A 806 -10.87 -26.31 33.96
CA GLU A 806 -10.26 -26.92 35.15
C GLU A 806 -9.95 -28.40 34.90
N VAL A 807 -8.77 -28.85 35.29
CA VAL A 807 -8.31 -30.24 35.20
C VAL A 807 -7.92 -30.72 36.59
N ILE A 808 -8.50 -31.83 37.03
CA ILE A 808 -8.28 -32.43 38.34
C ILE A 808 -7.51 -33.75 38.17
N LEU A 809 -6.34 -33.83 38.78
CA LEU A 809 -5.42 -34.96 38.73
C LEU A 809 -5.31 -35.64 40.10
N PRO A 810 -5.09 -36.96 40.16
CA PRO A 810 -4.74 -37.62 41.40
C PRO A 810 -3.41 -37.09 41.91
N SER A 811 -3.29 -36.90 43.22
CA SER A 811 -2.05 -36.43 43.82
C SER A 811 -0.86 -37.35 43.61
N GLY A 812 -1.05 -38.64 43.30
CA GLY A 812 0.02 -39.61 42.99
C GLY A 812 0.52 -39.59 41.53
N ILE A 813 0.11 -38.61 40.72
CA ILE A 813 0.42 -38.55 39.29
C ILE A 813 1.93 -38.58 38.97
N TYR A 814 2.77 -37.97 39.81
CA TYR A 814 4.22 -37.93 39.62
C TYR A 814 4.85 -39.33 39.49
N ASP A 815 4.45 -40.28 40.34
CA ASP A 815 4.99 -41.63 40.33
C ASP A 815 4.63 -42.40 39.03
N GLN A 816 3.52 -42.01 38.40
CA GLN A 816 3.04 -42.59 37.14
C GLN A 816 3.76 -42.01 35.91
N LEU A 817 4.21 -40.74 36.00
CA LEU A 817 4.92 -40.06 34.92
C LEU A 817 6.37 -40.51 34.74
N LYS A 818 6.99 -41.15 35.75
CA LYS A 818 8.38 -41.67 35.69
C LYS A 818 9.43 -40.61 35.26
N ASN A 819 9.28 -39.38 35.75
CA ASN A 819 10.07 -38.20 35.39
C ASN A 819 9.87 -37.67 33.95
N GLU A 820 8.85 -38.12 33.22
CA GLU A 820 8.49 -37.56 31.91
C GLU A 820 7.51 -36.37 32.09
N PRO A 821 7.56 -35.32 31.25
CA PRO A 821 6.60 -34.22 31.31
C PRO A 821 5.19 -34.66 30.91
N LEU A 822 4.19 -33.92 31.35
CA LEU A 822 2.78 -34.14 31.02
C LEU A 822 2.21 -32.95 30.23
N LYS A 823 1.72 -33.21 29.02
CA LYS A 823 1.05 -32.26 28.13
C LYS A 823 -0.47 -32.35 28.31
N PHE A 824 -1.12 -31.19 28.42
CA PHE A 824 -2.57 -31.04 28.37
C PHE A 824 -2.91 -30.29 27.09
N ASP A 825 -3.76 -30.86 26.24
CA ASP A 825 -4.12 -30.28 24.93
C ASP A 825 -5.63 -30.07 24.82
N THR A 826 -6.05 -28.86 24.49
CA THR A 826 -7.46 -28.47 24.28
C THR A 826 -7.77 -28.19 22.81
N GLY A 827 -6.78 -28.32 21.92
CA GLY A 827 -6.84 -27.93 20.51
C GLY A 827 -6.50 -26.46 20.22
N ASN A 828 -6.82 -25.53 21.14
CA ASN A 828 -6.47 -24.10 21.04
C ASN A 828 -5.31 -23.69 21.96
N LEU A 829 -5.12 -24.45 23.04
CA LEU A 829 -4.08 -24.29 24.03
C LEU A 829 -3.49 -25.65 24.36
N SER A 830 -2.16 -25.73 24.36
CA SER A 830 -1.42 -26.84 24.96
C SER A 830 -0.45 -26.36 26.03
N ILE A 831 -0.43 -27.03 27.18
CA ILE A 831 0.52 -26.78 28.28
C ILE A 831 1.29 -28.06 28.59
N GLU A 832 2.61 -28.01 28.53
CA GLU A 832 3.51 -29.09 28.89
C GLU A 832 4.23 -28.78 30.21
N ILE A 833 3.90 -29.53 31.26
CA ILE A 833 4.39 -29.32 32.62
C ILE A 833 5.47 -30.35 32.96
N PRO A 834 6.69 -29.93 33.35
CA PRO A 834 7.72 -30.84 33.84
C PRO A 834 7.27 -31.61 35.09
N SER A 835 7.64 -32.89 35.15
CA SER A 835 7.25 -33.79 36.25
C SER A 835 7.65 -33.26 37.65
N GLU A 836 8.75 -32.52 37.71
CA GLU A 836 9.35 -31.95 38.90
C GLU A 836 8.45 -30.92 39.58
N LEU A 837 7.62 -30.21 38.82
CA LEU A 837 6.68 -29.24 39.40
C LEU A 837 5.53 -29.94 40.13
N PHE A 838 5.09 -31.11 39.66
CA PHE A 838 4.12 -31.93 40.39
C PHE A 838 4.72 -32.45 41.69
N LYS A 839 6.00 -32.89 41.67
CA LYS A 839 6.73 -33.31 42.88
C LYS A 839 6.91 -32.15 43.86
N GLU A 840 7.24 -30.96 43.37
CA GLU A 840 7.35 -29.75 44.19
C GLU A 840 6.03 -29.45 44.90
N LEU A 841 4.90 -29.51 44.18
CA LEU A 841 3.57 -29.32 44.76
C LEU A 841 3.23 -30.36 45.83
N GLN A 842 3.49 -31.65 45.56
CA GLN A 842 3.27 -32.72 46.54
C GLN A 842 4.05 -32.49 47.84
N SER A 843 5.29 -32.00 47.75
CA SER A 843 6.15 -31.75 48.91
C SER A 843 5.64 -30.65 49.85
N LYS A 844 4.70 -29.81 49.39
CA LYS A 844 4.11 -28.72 50.18
C LYS A 844 2.99 -29.19 51.11
N LEU A 845 2.56 -30.46 51.06
CA LEU A 845 1.52 -31.02 51.94
C LEU A 845 1.98 -32.28 52.68
N PRO A 846 1.62 -32.44 53.98
CA PRO A 846 2.06 -33.58 54.78
C PRO A 846 1.32 -34.91 54.51
N ASN A 847 0.14 -34.90 53.88
CA ASN A 847 -0.68 -36.10 53.58
C ASN A 847 -1.16 -36.12 52.12
N VAL A 848 -0.33 -36.66 51.22
CA VAL A 848 -0.54 -36.56 49.77
C VAL A 848 -1.61 -37.53 49.25
N GLU A 849 -1.78 -38.73 49.84
CA GLU A 849 -2.64 -39.81 49.29
C GLU A 849 -4.13 -39.46 49.10
N LYS A 850 -4.64 -38.47 49.84
CA LYS A 850 -6.03 -37.97 49.73
C LYS A 850 -6.14 -36.56 49.14
N SER A 851 -5.07 -36.06 48.55
CA SER A 851 -5.04 -34.75 47.91
C SER A 851 -5.38 -34.85 46.42
N THR A 852 -5.71 -33.72 45.80
CA THR A 852 -5.90 -33.61 44.34
C THR A 852 -5.04 -32.46 43.82
N ILE A 853 -4.51 -32.60 42.62
CA ILE A 853 -3.79 -31.52 41.92
C ILE A 853 -4.77 -30.89 40.93
N THR A 854 -4.83 -29.57 40.89
CA THR A 854 -5.73 -28.83 40.01
C THR A 854 -4.94 -27.90 39.10
N LEU A 855 -5.12 -28.07 37.79
CA LEU A 855 -4.66 -27.15 36.76
C LEU A 855 -5.86 -26.36 36.23
N LYS A 856 -5.83 -25.04 36.38
CA LYS A 856 -6.83 -24.15 35.80
C LYS A 856 -6.33 -23.57 34.48
N LEU A 857 -7.21 -23.58 33.49
CA LEU A 857 -7.00 -23.12 32.12
C LEU A 857 -8.07 -22.07 31.81
N LEU A 858 -8.09 -20.95 32.55
CA LEU A 858 -9.22 -20.03 32.53
C LEU A 858 -9.08 -19.09 31.33
N PRO A 859 -9.91 -19.22 30.27
CA PRO A 859 -9.99 -18.18 29.26
C PRO A 859 -10.54 -16.93 29.93
N LEU A 860 -9.88 -15.80 29.70
CA LEU A 860 -10.36 -14.51 30.16
C LEU A 860 -11.52 -14.05 29.28
N GLU A 861 -12.62 -13.61 29.88
CA GLU A 861 -13.73 -13.04 29.13
C GLU A 861 -13.25 -11.88 28.24
N GLU A 862 -13.81 -11.78 27.03
CA GLU A 862 -13.37 -10.81 26.03
C GLU A 862 -13.44 -9.36 26.54
N ALA A 863 -14.46 -9.05 27.36
CA ALA A 863 -14.61 -7.75 28.00
C ALA A 863 -13.45 -7.43 28.96
N LYS A 864 -13.04 -8.40 29.78
CA LYS A 864 -11.94 -8.25 30.73
C LYS A 864 -10.58 -8.24 30.03
N THR A 865 -10.45 -8.98 28.93
CA THR A 865 -9.30 -8.89 28.02
C THR A 865 -9.16 -7.48 27.44
N LYS A 866 -10.24 -6.91 26.89
CA LYS A 866 -10.26 -5.54 26.36
C LYS A 866 -10.00 -4.50 27.45
N GLU A 867 -10.54 -4.68 28.65
CA GLU A 867 -10.28 -3.80 29.79
C GLU A 867 -8.79 -3.76 30.15
N ILE A 868 -8.17 -4.91 30.40
CA ILE A 868 -6.75 -4.98 30.78
C ILE A 868 -5.84 -4.46 29.65
N LEU A 869 -6.20 -4.69 28.38
CA LEU A 869 -5.42 -4.21 27.25
C LEU A 869 -5.66 -2.73 26.92
N SER A 870 -6.82 -2.17 27.22
CA SER A 870 -7.07 -0.72 27.09
C SER A 870 -6.17 0.08 28.04
N GLN A 871 -5.91 -0.44 29.24
CA GLN A 871 -4.94 0.11 30.20
C GLN A 871 -3.50 0.10 29.63
N SER A 872 -3.21 -0.84 28.73
CA SER A 872 -1.91 -1.01 28.07
C SER A 872 -1.69 -0.07 26.88
N GLY A 873 -2.74 0.22 26.10
CA GLY A 873 -2.69 0.96 24.83
C GLY A 873 -3.00 2.46 24.94
N GLU A 874 -3.96 2.87 25.79
CA GLU A 874 -4.38 4.27 25.88
C GLU A 874 -3.39 5.17 26.65
N ASN A 875 -2.44 4.59 27.38
CA ASN A 875 -1.49 5.33 28.23
C ASN A 875 -0.03 5.32 27.74
N ARG A 876 0.28 4.77 26.56
CA ARG A 876 1.69 4.59 26.09
C ARG A 876 1.98 5.02 24.64
N GLY A 877 1.30 6.05 24.16
CA GLY A 877 1.63 6.73 22.89
C GLY A 877 1.28 5.91 21.64
N ASN A 878 2.09 5.99 20.58
CA ASN A 878 1.84 5.42 19.25
C ASN A 878 2.01 3.87 19.18
N THR A 879 1.53 3.12 20.19
CA THR A 879 1.63 1.65 20.26
C THR A 879 0.28 1.03 19.93
N GLN A 880 0.24 0.18 18.91
CA GLN A 880 -0.95 -0.58 18.50
C GLN A 880 -0.83 -2.01 19.02
N VAL A 881 -1.91 -2.52 19.62
CA VAL A 881 -2.00 -3.88 20.17
C VAL A 881 -3.24 -4.55 19.58
N LYS A 882 -3.03 -5.64 18.84
CA LYS A 882 -4.09 -6.52 18.33
C LYS A 882 -3.98 -7.87 19.04
N VAL A 883 -5.07 -8.31 19.64
CA VAL A 883 -5.16 -9.66 20.23
C VAL A 883 -5.41 -10.67 19.11
N ALA A 884 -4.73 -11.80 19.18
CA ALA A 884 -4.68 -12.82 18.15
C ALA A 884 -5.00 -14.20 18.76
N GLY A 885 -6.24 -14.38 19.21
CA GLY A 885 -6.71 -15.58 19.91
C GLY A 885 -7.11 -15.30 21.37
N GLN A 886 -7.29 -16.37 22.14
CA GLN A 886 -7.79 -16.31 23.51
C GLN A 886 -6.68 -15.94 24.52
N VAL A 887 -7.00 -15.05 25.48
CA VAL A 887 -6.13 -14.77 26.64
C VAL A 887 -6.42 -15.79 27.72
N TYR A 888 -5.38 -16.38 28.31
CA TYR A 888 -5.50 -17.42 29.32
C TYR A 888 -4.84 -17.03 30.64
N ASP A 889 -5.54 -17.31 31.74
CA ASP A 889 -5.01 -17.33 33.10
C ASP A 889 -4.73 -18.78 33.52
N PHE A 890 -3.48 -19.05 33.91
CA PHE A 890 -3.03 -20.38 34.28
C PHE A 890 -2.78 -20.47 35.79
N LYS A 891 -3.24 -21.55 36.42
CA LYS A 891 -2.95 -21.80 37.83
C LYS A 891 -2.73 -23.28 38.09
N LEU A 892 -1.67 -23.62 38.82
CA LEU A 892 -1.43 -24.99 39.30
C LEU A 892 -1.42 -25.02 40.82
N SER A 893 -2.20 -25.93 41.41
CA SER A 893 -2.38 -26.03 42.85
C SER A 893 -2.56 -27.47 43.33
N ILE A 894 -2.41 -27.69 44.63
CA ILE A 894 -2.73 -28.95 45.29
C ILE A 894 -3.72 -28.69 46.43
N LYS A 895 -4.80 -29.48 46.49
CA LYS A 895 -5.88 -29.36 47.46
C LYS A 895 -5.95 -30.60 48.35
N ASN A 896 -5.95 -30.42 49.67
CA ASN A 896 -6.02 -31.53 50.63
C ASN A 896 -7.47 -31.98 50.90
N GLU A 897 -7.65 -33.07 51.68
CA GLU A 897 -8.97 -33.61 52.07
C GLU A 897 -9.86 -32.60 52.82
N ALA A 898 -9.26 -31.65 53.55
CA ALA A 898 -9.98 -30.58 54.24
C ALA A 898 -10.37 -29.41 53.31
N GLY A 899 -9.99 -29.46 52.03
CA GLY A 899 -10.28 -28.45 51.04
C GLY A 899 -9.31 -27.28 50.99
N ASN A 900 -8.22 -27.31 51.76
CA ASN A 900 -7.19 -26.25 51.74
C ASN A 900 -6.35 -26.39 50.46
N GLU A 901 -6.24 -25.30 49.70
CA GLU A 901 -5.51 -25.20 48.44
C GLU A 901 -4.15 -24.52 48.64
N THR A 902 -3.08 -25.14 48.15
CA THR A 902 -1.75 -24.56 48.05
C THR A 902 -1.41 -24.32 46.58
N VAL A 903 -1.15 -23.06 46.20
CA VAL A 903 -0.83 -22.64 44.84
C VAL A 903 0.67 -22.66 44.63
N LEU A 904 1.13 -23.14 43.47
CA LEU A 904 2.51 -22.97 43.04
C LEU A 904 2.66 -21.59 42.40
N SER A 905 3.36 -20.65 43.03
CA SER A 905 3.48 -19.27 42.53
C SER A 905 4.71 -19.01 41.64
N GLN A 906 5.72 -19.87 41.69
CA GLN A 906 6.95 -19.81 40.89
C GLN A 906 7.40 -21.20 40.50
N PHE A 907 8.12 -21.33 39.39
CA PHE A 907 8.57 -22.63 38.89
C PHE A 907 10.06 -22.82 39.12
N SER A 908 10.43 -23.99 39.64
CA SER A 908 11.83 -24.44 39.65
C SER A 908 12.32 -24.87 38.25
N LYS A 909 11.40 -25.06 37.29
CA LYS A 909 11.62 -25.42 35.88
C LYS A 909 10.59 -24.71 34.99
N SER A 910 10.99 -24.22 33.82
CA SER A 910 10.06 -23.59 32.87
C SER A 910 8.99 -24.56 32.37
N ILE A 911 7.78 -24.04 32.14
CA ILE A 911 6.67 -24.74 31.49
C ILE A 911 6.65 -24.32 30.01
N THR A 912 6.27 -25.22 29.10
CA THR A 912 6.07 -24.88 27.69
C THR A 912 4.59 -24.66 27.42
N ILE A 913 4.25 -23.50 26.82
CA ILE A 913 2.89 -23.20 26.34
C ILE A 913 2.88 -23.13 24.81
N ARG A 914 1.77 -23.59 24.24
CA ARG A 914 1.45 -23.48 22.81
C ARG A 914 0.08 -22.81 22.69
N LEU A 915 0.05 -21.68 22.01
CA LEU A 915 -1.17 -20.92 21.77
C LEU A 915 -1.44 -20.89 20.28
N LYS A 916 -2.65 -21.28 19.89
CA LYS A 916 -3.10 -21.21 18.51
C LYS A 916 -3.75 -19.85 18.25
N PRO A 917 -3.18 -19.02 17.35
CA PRO A 917 -3.77 -17.74 17.00
C PRO A 917 -4.87 -17.88 15.94
N ASP A 918 -5.68 -16.83 15.82
CA ASP A 918 -6.69 -16.70 14.75
C ASP A 918 -6.03 -16.49 13.37
N SER A 919 -6.69 -16.86 12.28
CA SER A 919 -6.11 -16.93 10.92
C SER A 919 -5.73 -15.60 10.25
N THR A 920 -5.92 -14.45 10.91
CA THR A 920 -5.86 -13.11 10.30
C THR A 920 -4.72 -12.23 10.85
N ILE A 921 -3.61 -12.83 11.29
CA ILE A 921 -2.56 -12.12 12.03
C ILE A 921 -1.26 -12.00 11.23
N ASN A 922 -0.55 -10.88 11.37
CA ASN A 922 0.77 -10.75 10.78
C ASN A 922 1.78 -11.55 11.60
N SER A 923 2.23 -12.68 11.07
CA SER A 923 3.15 -13.60 11.75
C SER A 923 4.49 -12.97 12.11
N GLN A 924 4.88 -11.87 11.46
CA GLN A 924 6.09 -11.12 11.77
C GLN A 924 5.92 -10.26 13.03
N ASN A 925 4.75 -9.68 13.26
CA ASN A 925 4.48 -8.80 14.42
C ASN A 925 3.95 -9.56 15.64
N ALA A 926 3.50 -10.80 15.43
CA ALA A 926 2.92 -11.64 16.45
C ALA A 926 3.97 -12.26 17.40
N GLY A 927 3.57 -12.40 18.65
CA GLY A 927 4.26 -13.24 19.62
C GLY A 927 3.45 -13.40 20.90
N ILE A 928 3.97 -14.18 21.85
CA ILE A 928 3.36 -14.37 23.15
C ILE A 928 3.79 -13.24 24.07
N TYR A 929 2.83 -12.65 24.76
CA TYR A 929 3.02 -11.62 25.77
C TYR A 929 2.45 -12.06 27.10
N TYR A 930 3.17 -11.72 28.16
CA TYR A 930 2.66 -11.68 29.52
C TYR A 930 1.94 -10.34 29.70
N ILE A 931 0.75 -10.38 30.28
CA ILE A 931 -0.04 -9.20 30.65
C ILE A 931 -0.05 -9.09 32.18
N ALA A 932 0.57 -8.05 32.72
CA ALA A 932 0.59 -7.78 34.16
C ALA A 932 -0.78 -7.29 34.68
N ASP A 933 -0.96 -7.36 36.00
CA ASP A 933 -2.20 -6.92 36.67
C ASP A 933 -2.52 -5.43 36.42
N ASP A 934 -1.50 -4.62 36.12
CA ASP A 934 -1.60 -3.19 35.76
C ASP A 934 -1.73 -2.94 34.24
N GLY A 935 -1.93 -4.01 33.45
CA GLY A 935 -2.01 -3.97 31.99
C GLY A 935 -0.65 -3.87 31.28
N ARG A 936 0.48 -3.83 31.99
CA ARG A 936 1.80 -3.79 31.33
C ARG A 936 2.03 -5.07 30.52
N LEU A 937 2.31 -4.90 29.23
CA LEU A 937 2.72 -5.98 28.34
C LEU A 937 4.22 -6.28 28.51
N GLU A 938 4.57 -7.55 28.49
CA GLU A 938 5.96 -8.01 28.46
C GLU A 938 6.13 -9.09 27.39
N TYR A 939 7.05 -8.88 26.46
CA TYR A 939 7.27 -9.81 25.35
C TYR A 939 7.94 -11.11 25.82
N VAL A 940 7.19 -12.21 25.82
CA VAL A 940 7.64 -13.54 26.24
C VAL A 940 8.38 -14.26 25.11
N GLY A 941 8.14 -13.89 23.86
CA GLY A 941 8.74 -14.53 22.69
C GLY A 941 7.72 -15.42 21.97
N GLY A 942 8.19 -16.46 21.31
CA GLY A 942 7.32 -17.39 20.61
C GLY A 942 7.95 -17.85 19.31
N LYS A 943 8.05 -19.17 19.13
CA LYS A 943 8.45 -19.77 17.86
C LYS A 943 7.23 -20.37 17.19
N TRP A 944 7.05 -20.05 15.91
CA TRP A 944 6.03 -20.68 15.08
C TRP A 944 6.38 -22.15 14.85
N ILE A 945 5.47 -23.04 15.23
CA ILE A 945 5.55 -24.48 14.98
C ILE A 945 4.14 -24.94 14.56
N ASN A 946 3.99 -25.40 13.32
CA ASN A 946 2.72 -25.94 12.78
C ASN A 946 1.50 -25.01 12.95
N GLY A 947 1.69 -23.70 12.80
CA GLY A 947 0.61 -22.72 12.94
C GLY A 947 0.28 -22.32 14.39
N GLU A 948 1.09 -22.75 15.37
CA GLU A 948 0.99 -22.34 16.77
C GLU A 948 2.22 -21.54 17.19
N LEU A 949 2.05 -20.65 18.18
CA LEU A 949 3.18 -19.99 18.84
C LEU A 949 3.56 -20.75 20.11
N VAL A 950 4.84 -21.07 20.22
CA VAL A 950 5.39 -21.89 21.29
C VAL A 950 6.41 -21.09 22.11
N ALA A 951 6.21 -20.99 23.41
CA ALA A 951 7.14 -20.30 24.32
C ALA A 951 7.31 -21.03 25.66
N GLN A 952 8.44 -20.78 26.30
CA GLN A 952 8.69 -21.21 27.68
C GLN A 952 8.36 -20.07 28.65
N ILE A 953 7.67 -20.40 29.72
CA ILE A 953 7.26 -19.47 30.78
C ILE A 953 7.80 -19.92 32.14
N GLU A 954 8.08 -18.95 33.02
CA GLU A 954 8.74 -19.19 34.31
C GLU A 954 7.87 -18.84 35.53
N HIS A 955 6.70 -18.25 35.30
CA HIS A 955 5.70 -17.97 36.32
C HIS A 955 4.29 -18.05 35.73
N PHE A 956 3.30 -18.20 36.60
CA PHE A 956 1.90 -18.10 36.20
C PHE A 956 1.51 -16.64 35.98
N SER A 957 0.66 -16.42 34.98
CA SER A 957 0.13 -15.11 34.63
C SER A 957 -0.93 -15.18 33.55
N LEU A 958 -1.44 -14.02 33.13
CA LEU A 958 -2.16 -13.85 31.88
C LEU A 958 -1.19 -13.90 30.70
N TYR A 959 -1.45 -14.81 29.76
CA TYR A 959 -0.70 -14.92 28.52
C TYR A 959 -1.63 -14.84 27.30
N ALA A 960 -1.15 -14.17 26.26
CA ALA A 960 -1.88 -13.97 25.02
C ALA A 960 -0.93 -13.99 23.83
N VAL A 961 -1.42 -14.41 22.66
CA VAL A 961 -0.78 -14.04 21.40
C VAL A 961 -1.25 -12.64 21.04
N LEU A 962 -0.30 -11.71 20.90
CA LEU A 962 -0.57 -10.34 20.47
C LEU A 962 0.27 -10.01 19.24
N GLU A 963 -0.31 -9.25 18.33
CA GLU A 963 0.40 -8.45 17.32
C GLU A 963 0.57 -7.04 17.89
N VAL A 964 1.82 -6.66 18.15
CA VAL A 964 2.15 -5.35 18.73
C VAL A 964 3.11 -4.62 17.82
N THR A 965 2.76 -3.39 17.43
CA THR A 965 3.63 -2.47 16.71
C THR A 965 3.73 -1.16 17.46
N LYS A 966 4.91 -0.54 17.43
CA LYS A 966 5.11 0.78 18.05
C LYS A 966 5.72 1.75 17.06
N GLN A 967 4.98 2.80 16.72
CA GLN A 967 5.44 3.85 15.83
C GLN A 967 6.17 4.95 16.61
N TYR A 968 7.01 5.71 15.90
CA TYR A 968 7.73 6.86 16.42
C TYR A 968 7.57 8.03 15.46
N ASP A 969 7.36 9.23 15.99
CA ASP A 969 7.03 10.43 15.21
C ASP A 969 8.15 10.81 14.22
N ASP A 970 9.40 10.47 14.54
CA ASP A 970 10.59 10.76 13.74
C ASP A 970 10.99 9.64 12.78
N VAL A 971 10.15 8.62 12.64
CA VAL A 971 10.31 7.51 11.70
C VAL A 971 9.11 7.51 10.76
N ALA A 972 9.22 8.18 9.61
CA ALA A 972 8.14 8.26 8.62
C ALA A 972 7.84 6.89 7.98
N ALA A 973 6.60 6.67 7.53
CA ALA A 973 6.17 5.43 6.87
C ALA A 973 7.01 5.04 5.64
N GLY A 974 7.56 6.02 4.91
CA GLY A 974 8.47 5.79 3.79
C GLY A 974 9.95 5.58 4.17
N TYR A 975 10.30 5.58 5.46
CA TYR A 975 11.67 5.35 5.91
C TYR A 975 12.00 3.85 5.84
N TRP A 976 13.14 3.49 5.24
CA TRP A 976 13.52 2.10 4.96
C TRP A 976 13.46 1.14 6.17
N ALA A 977 13.67 1.66 7.39
CA ALA A 977 13.65 0.88 8.63
C ALA A 977 12.33 0.99 9.40
N HIS A 978 11.30 1.67 8.87
CA HIS A 978 10.03 1.95 9.56
C HIS A 978 9.42 0.69 10.18
N ASP A 979 9.12 -0.31 9.34
CA ASP A 979 8.43 -1.53 9.79
C ASP A 979 9.30 -2.35 10.75
N ILE A 980 10.62 -2.40 10.50
CA ILE A 980 11.57 -3.14 11.34
C ILE A 980 11.66 -2.51 12.74
N ILE A 981 11.75 -1.19 12.81
CA ILE A 981 11.75 -0.46 14.08
C ILE A 981 10.43 -0.67 14.79
N ALA A 982 9.30 -0.57 14.08
CA ALA A 982 7.98 -0.74 14.65
C ALA A 982 7.76 -2.15 15.23
N GLN A 983 8.20 -3.17 14.50
CA GLN A 983 8.13 -4.58 14.89
C GLN A 983 9.02 -4.88 16.11
N LEU A 984 10.30 -4.49 16.06
CA LEU A 984 11.22 -4.76 17.17
C LEU A 984 10.89 -3.96 18.43
N ALA A 985 10.28 -2.78 18.27
CA ALA A 985 9.81 -1.96 19.38
C ALA A 985 8.55 -2.57 20.03
N GLY A 986 7.63 -3.11 19.23
CA GLY A 986 6.49 -3.88 19.73
C GLY A 986 6.94 -5.11 20.53
N LYS A 987 7.97 -5.81 20.04
CA LYS A 987 8.64 -6.93 20.74
C LYS A 987 9.52 -6.50 21.93
N GLN A 988 9.58 -5.20 22.26
CA GLN A 988 10.37 -4.64 23.35
C GLN A 988 11.88 -4.91 23.29
N ILE A 989 12.38 -5.23 22.09
CA ILE A 989 13.80 -5.50 21.84
C ILE A 989 14.53 -4.17 21.65
N VAL A 990 14.01 -3.32 20.76
CA VAL A 990 14.45 -1.93 20.62
C VAL A 990 13.54 -0.99 21.38
N GLN A 991 14.08 0.14 21.82
CA GLN A 991 13.33 1.16 22.55
C GLN A 991 13.72 2.54 22.02
N GLY A 992 12.76 3.46 21.92
CA GLY A 992 13.02 4.85 21.57
C GLY A 992 13.87 5.57 22.61
N THR A 993 14.46 6.70 22.22
CA THR A 993 15.14 7.61 23.16
C THR A 993 14.13 8.32 24.07
N THR A 994 12.89 8.46 23.59
CA THR A 994 11.73 8.86 24.37
C THR A 994 10.54 7.95 24.08
N ALA A 995 9.36 8.27 24.64
CA ALA A 995 8.13 7.56 24.33
C ALA A 995 7.74 7.67 22.84
N ALA A 996 8.04 8.80 22.19
CA ALA A 996 7.59 9.16 20.85
C ALA A 996 8.71 9.25 19.81
N THR A 997 9.99 9.33 20.21
CA THR A 997 11.14 9.46 19.30
C THR A 997 12.08 8.26 19.35
N PHE A 998 12.55 7.80 18.19
CA PHE A 998 13.50 6.70 18.06
C PHE A 998 14.93 7.15 17.75
N GLU A 999 15.09 8.28 17.06
CA GLU A 999 16.34 8.82 16.53
C GLU A 999 17.07 7.86 15.59
N PRO A 1000 16.45 7.47 14.45
CA PRO A 1000 16.94 6.40 13.59
C PRO A 1000 18.34 6.66 13.00
N ARG A 1001 18.72 7.93 12.83
CA ARG A 1001 20.00 8.36 12.23
C ARG A 1001 21.11 8.59 13.26
N ASN A 1002 20.81 8.61 14.56
CA ASN A 1002 21.82 8.83 15.59
C ASN A 1002 22.68 7.59 15.79
N SER A 1003 23.95 7.80 16.14
CA SER A 1003 24.86 6.70 16.46
C SER A 1003 24.40 5.96 17.71
N ILE A 1004 24.45 4.63 17.67
CA ILE A 1004 24.15 3.78 18.82
C ILE A 1004 25.39 3.61 19.70
N SER A 1005 25.21 3.72 21.01
CA SER A 1005 26.27 3.46 21.98
C SER A 1005 26.52 1.96 22.17
N ARG A 1006 27.72 1.64 22.66
CA ARG A 1006 28.13 0.27 22.96
C ARG A 1006 27.26 -0.39 24.03
N ALA A 1007 26.78 0.37 25.03
CA ALA A 1007 25.84 -0.12 26.03
C ALA A 1007 24.45 -0.40 25.44
N GLU A 1008 23.94 0.49 24.59
CA GLU A 1008 22.66 0.29 23.91
C GLU A 1008 22.69 -0.95 23.03
N PHE A 1009 23.74 -1.12 22.22
CA PHE A 1009 23.82 -2.30 21.35
C PHE A 1009 23.96 -3.61 22.14
N ALA A 1010 24.72 -3.62 23.24
CA ALA A 1010 24.78 -4.78 24.14
C ALA A 1010 23.40 -5.11 24.74
N ALA A 1011 22.63 -4.09 25.15
CA ALA A 1011 21.28 -4.26 25.66
C ALA A 1011 20.32 -4.83 24.61
N LEU A 1012 20.39 -4.38 23.35
CA LEU A 1012 19.59 -4.94 22.26
C LEU A 1012 19.85 -6.44 22.06
N LEU A 1013 21.12 -6.86 22.04
CA LEU A 1013 21.49 -8.28 21.90
C LEU A 1013 21.01 -9.12 23.07
N VAL A 1014 21.16 -8.63 24.31
CA VAL A 1014 20.70 -9.32 25.51
C VAL A 1014 19.19 -9.52 25.52
N ARG A 1015 18.42 -8.48 25.14
CA ARG A 1015 16.95 -8.57 25.04
C ARG A 1015 16.53 -9.51 23.91
N ALA A 1016 17.16 -9.41 22.75
CA ALA A 1016 16.90 -10.29 21.61
C ALA A 1016 17.13 -11.77 21.95
N LEU A 1017 18.15 -12.07 22.76
CA LEU A 1017 18.51 -13.43 23.19
C LEU A 1017 17.91 -13.85 24.54
N LYS A 1018 17.17 -12.97 25.23
CA LYS A 1018 16.60 -13.19 26.57
C LYS A 1018 17.63 -13.68 27.59
N LEU A 1019 18.84 -13.11 27.55
CA LEU A 1019 19.92 -13.48 28.46
C LEU A 1019 19.69 -12.89 29.86
N LYS A 1020 20.05 -13.66 30.90
CA LYS A 1020 19.93 -13.24 32.29
C LYS A 1020 21.28 -12.74 32.83
N GLY A 1021 21.25 -11.66 33.60
CA GLY A 1021 22.44 -11.05 34.20
C GLY A 1021 23.09 -11.89 35.29
N GLN A 1022 24.39 -11.69 35.51
CA GLN A 1022 25.07 -12.11 36.74
C GLN A 1022 25.13 -10.93 37.71
N THR A 1023 24.99 -11.20 39.01
CA THR A 1023 24.78 -10.17 40.05
C THR A 1023 26.03 -9.34 40.41
N GLU A 1024 27.16 -9.52 39.72
CA GLU A 1024 28.39 -8.81 40.04
C GLU A 1024 28.68 -7.70 39.01
N ASN A 1025 28.86 -6.48 39.50
CA ASN A 1025 29.29 -5.36 38.69
C ASN A 1025 30.79 -5.49 38.39
N ILE A 1026 31.13 -5.71 37.11
CA ILE A 1026 32.49 -6.03 36.66
C ILE A 1026 33.27 -4.78 36.22
N PHE A 1027 32.59 -3.75 35.73
CA PHE A 1027 33.22 -2.58 35.11
C PHE A 1027 33.02 -1.32 35.96
N ASN A 1028 34.11 -0.60 36.23
CA ASN A 1028 34.10 0.57 37.11
C ASN A 1028 33.27 1.74 36.56
N ASP A 1029 33.12 1.82 35.23
CA ASP A 1029 32.38 2.85 34.51
C ASP A 1029 30.94 2.44 34.17
N VAL A 1030 30.47 1.31 34.72
CA VAL A 1030 29.07 0.87 34.67
C VAL A 1030 28.50 0.98 36.10
N PRO A 1031 27.86 2.10 36.47
CA PRO A 1031 27.26 2.23 37.79
C PRO A 1031 26.13 1.21 38.01
N ALA A 1032 26.01 0.65 39.22
CA ALA A 1032 25.01 -0.38 39.56
C ALA A 1032 23.54 0.04 39.44
N GLY A 1033 23.25 1.31 39.13
CA GLY A 1033 21.90 1.83 38.86
C GLY A 1033 21.74 2.41 37.45
N ALA A 1034 22.73 2.24 36.57
CA ALA A 1034 22.57 2.63 35.17
C ALA A 1034 21.54 1.71 34.50
N TRP A 1035 20.70 2.26 33.63
CA TRP A 1035 19.63 1.51 32.97
C TRP A 1035 20.12 0.31 32.15
N TYR A 1036 21.39 0.30 31.76
CA TYR A 1036 22.06 -0.75 30.98
C TYR A 1036 22.94 -1.68 31.82
N ALA A 1037 23.01 -1.51 33.15
CA ALA A 1037 23.99 -2.22 33.98
C ALA A 1037 23.77 -3.74 33.96
N ASP A 1038 22.51 -4.17 34.11
CA ASP A 1038 22.15 -5.59 34.12
C ASP A 1038 22.38 -6.24 32.76
N GLU A 1039 22.02 -5.55 31.67
CA GLU A 1039 22.27 -6.07 30.33
C GLU A 1039 23.77 -6.11 29.99
N VAL A 1040 24.56 -5.13 30.41
CA VAL A 1040 26.01 -5.19 30.21
C VAL A 1040 26.63 -6.35 30.99
N SER A 1041 26.17 -6.62 32.21
CA SER A 1041 26.59 -7.78 33.00
C SER A 1041 26.17 -9.10 32.32
N ALA A 1042 24.94 -9.19 31.83
CA ALA A 1042 24.44 -10.35 31.08
C ALA A 1042 25.27 -10.60 29.81
N ALA A 1043 25.54 -9.54 29.03
CA ALA A 1043 26.35 -9.60 27.84
C ALA A 1043 27.78 -10.05 28.15
N TYR A 1044 28.35 -9.64 29.29
CA TYR A 1044 29.66 -10.09 29.73
C TYR A 1044 29.65 -11.57 30.15
N GLY A 1045 28.69 -11.97 30.98
CA GLY A 1045 28.53 -13.35 31.43
C GLY A 1045 28.29 -14.34 30.28
N ALA A 1046 27.58 -13.90 29.23
CA ALA A 1046 27.39 -14.65 28.00
C ALA A 1046 28.58 -14.58 27.03
N GLY A 1047 29.61 -13.80 27.34
CA GLY A 1047 30.82 -13.64 26.53
C GLY A 1047 30.67 -12.75 25.29
N ILE A 1048 29.52 -12.09 25.09
CA ILE A 1048 29.26 -11.13 24.02
C ILE A 1048 30.25 -9.96 24.12
N VAL A 1049 30.43 -9.41 25.33
CA VAL A 1049 31.37 -8.31 25.60
C VAL A 1049 32.47 -8.73 26.58
N LYS A 1050 33.64 -8.09 26.50
CA LYS A 1050 34.76 -8.27 27.45
C LYS A 1050 35.24 -6.94 28.09
N GLY A 1051 34.60 -5.82 27.75
CA GLY A 1051 35.12 -4.48 28.05
C GLY A 1051 36.22 -4.01 27.08
N ARG A 1052 36.56 -2.73 27.16
CA ARG A 1052 37.76 -2.12 26.53
C ARG A 1052 39.03 -2.52 27.27
N SER A 1053 38.91 -2.74 28.58
CA SER A 1053 39.91 -3.35 29.44
C SER A 1053 39.21 -4.24 30.48
N ALA A 1054 39.98 -4.88 31.36
CA ALA A 1054 39.44 -5.75 32.41
C ALA A 1054 38.47 -5.01 33.37
N SER A 1055 38.52 -3.68 33.46
CA SER A 1055 37.70 -2.90 34.39
C SER A 1055 36.99 -1.70 33.75
N LEU A 1056 37.06 -1.55 32.42
CA LEU A 1056 36.43 -0.45 31.68
C LEU A 1056 35.58 -1.00 30.53
N PHE A 1057 34.31 -0.62 30.46
CA PHE A 1057 33.39 -1.01 29.39
C PHE A 1057 33.25 0.02 28.28
N ASP A 1058 33.32 1.30 28.64
CA ASP A 1058 33.02 2.50 27.85
C ASP A 1058 31.58 2.53 27.31
N PRO A 1059 30.56 2.65 28.20
CA PRO A 1059 29.16 2.45 27.84
C PRO A 1059 28.61 3.50 26.86
N LYS A 1060 29.14 4.74 26.91
CA LYS A 1060 28.65 5.87 26.11
C LYS A 1060 29.34 6.01 24.76
N ALA A 1061 30.45 5.30 24.54
CA ALA A 1061 31.13 5.37 23.26
C ALA A 1061 30.23 4.80 22.15
N PRO A 1062 30.17 5.47 20.99
CA PRO A 1062 29.53 4.90 19.81
C PRO A 1062 30.27 3.62 19.39
N ILE A 1063 29.53 2.63 18.90
CA ILE A 1063 30.10 1.38 18.41
C ILE A 1063 30.45 1.51 16.93
N THR A 1064 31.64 1.02 16.55
CA THR A 1064 32.03 0.92 15.14
C THR A 1064 31.38 -0.30 14.48
N ARG A 1065 31.31 -0.31 13.16
CA ARG A 1065 30.74 -1.46 12.42
C ARG A 1065 31.54 -2.74 12.64
N GLN A 1066 32.86 -2.65 12.76
CA GLN A 1066 33.69 -3.83 13.04
C GLN A 1066 33.48 -4.40 14.45
N GLU A 1067 33.30 -3.55 15.46
CA GLU A 1067 32.97 -3.98 16.82
C GLU A 1067 31.57 -4.62 16.89
N MET A 1068 30.61 -4.06 16.16
CA MET A 1068 29.27 -4.62 16.05
C MET A 1068 29.30 -6.03 15.47
N ALA A 1069 30.03 -6.25 14.37
CA ALA A 1069 30.10 -7.56 13.73
C ALA A 1069 30.59 -8.65 14.70
N ILE A 1070 31.56 -8.34 15.57
CA ILE A 1070 32.02 -9.28 16.60
C ILE A 1070 30.93 -9.58 17.61
N MET A 1071 30.29 -8.55 18.14
CA MET A 1071 29.23 -8.72 19.14
C MET A 1071 28.06 -9.52 18.56
N LEU A 1072 27.71 -9.25 17.30
CA LEU A 1072 26.66 -9.96 16.56
C LEU A 1072 27.02 -11.43 16.32
N MET A 1073 28.26 -11.73 15.94
CA MET A 1073 28.70 -13.12 15.73
C MET A 1073 28.76 -13.93 17.02
N LYS A 1074 29.09 -13.30 18.15
CA LYS A 1074 29.00 -13.97 19.45
C LYS A 1074 27.56 -14.24 19.86
N ALA A 1075 26.67 -13.29 19.61
CA ALA A 1075 25.24 -13.46 19.80
C ALA A 1075 24.66 -14.57 18.91
N TYR A 1076 25.11 -14.66 17.65
CA TYR A 1076 24.80 -15.76 16.75
C TYR A 1076 25.19 -17.12 17.33
N SER A 1077 26.42 -17.25 17.86
CA SER A 1077 26.86 -18.52 18.44
C SER A 1077 26.05 -18.93 19.66
N ILE A 1078 25.62 -17.97 20.47
CA ILE A 1078 24.72 -18.24 21.61
C ILE A 1078 23.35 -18.69 21.12
N LYS A 1079 22.79 -17.99 20.12
CA LYS A 1079 21.45 -18.29 19.59
C LYS A 1079 21.38 -19.67 18.96
N THR A 1080 22.38 -20.03 18.16
CA THR A 1080 22.38 -21.27 17.38
C THR A 1080 23.01 -22.44 18.13
N GLY A 1081 23.74 -22.19 19.21
CA GLY A 1081 24.56 -23.19 19.89
C GLY A 1081 25.78 -23.65 19.07
N ALA A 1082 26.06 -22.99 17.94
CA ALA A 1082 27.11 -23.38 17.01
C ALA A 1082 27.99 -22.18 16.62
N THR A 1083 29.29 -22.40 16.52
CA THR A 1083 30.19 -21.41 15.93
C THR A 1083 29.99 -21.38 14.41
N ALA A 1084 29.86 -20.20 13.83
CA ALA A 1084 29.79 -20.07 12.37
C ALA A 1084 31.04 -20.65 11.70
N ALA A 1085 30.83 -21.29 10.55
CA ALA A 1085 31.94 -21.70 9.71
C ALA A 1085 32.74 -20.46 9.26
N PRO A 1086 34.08 -20.55 9.09
CA PRO A 1086 34.87 -19.45 8.58
C PRO A 1086 34.27 -18.90 7.28
N GLY A 1087 34.06 -17.59 7.23
CA GLY A 1087 33.68 -16.90 6.01
C GLY A 1087 34.85 -16.76 5.04
N GLU A 1088 34.52 -16.50 3.77
CA GLU A 1088 35.51 -16.15 2.75
C GLU A 1088 35.85 -14.66 2.83
N ALA A 1089 36.89 -14.23 2.10
CA ALA A 1089 37.22 -12.81 2.01
C ALA A 1089 35.99 -12.00 1.57
N VAL A 1090 35.69 -10.93 2.32
CA VAL A 1090 34.54 -10.08 2.03
C VAL A 1090 34.84 -9.20 0.80
N PRO A 1091 33.86 -9.00 -0.11
CA PRO A 1091 34.07 -8.26 -1.35
C PRO A 1091 34.06 -6.74 -1.17
N PHE A 1092 34.35 -6.23 0.04
CA PHE A 1092 34.27 -4.81 0.34
C PHE A 1092 35.52 -4.05 -0.15
N VAL A 1093 35.30 -2.90 -0.76
CA VAL A 1093 36.40 -2.08 -1.35
C VAL A 1093 37.36 -1.50 -0.30
N ASP A 1094 36.97 -1.50 0.97
CA ASP A 1094 37.78 -1.08 2.12
C ASP A 1094 38.02 -2.24 3.11
N ALA A 1095 37.98 -3.49 2.63
CA ALA A 1095 38.27 -4.67 3.43
C ALA A 1095 39.69 -4.66 4.03
N ASP A 1096 40.63 -3.96 3.39
CA ASP A 1096 42.01 -3.75 3.87
C ASP A 1096 42.09 -2.84 5.10
N LYS A 1097 41.04 -2.03 5.36
CA LYS A 1097 40.92 -1.20 6.56
C LYS A 1097 40.28 -1.93 7.74
N ILE A 1098 39.83 -3.17 7.55
CA ILE A 1098 39.29 -3.97 8.63
C ILE A 1098 40.45 -4.42 9.52
N ASP A 1099 40.36 -4.15 10.82
CA ASP A 1099 41.39 -4.61 11.73
C ASP A 1099 41.44 -6.14 11.78
N GLU A 1100 42.66 -6.69 11.89
CA GLU A 1100 42.91 -8.13 11.86
C GLU A 1100 42.03 -8.93 12.83
N TRP A 1101 41.73 -8.36 14.00
CA TRP A 1101 40.90 -8.98 15.03
C TRP A 1101 39.41 -9.09 14.65
N ALA A 1102 38.93 -8.32 13.67
CA ALA A 1102 37.53 -8.29 13.23
C ALA A 1102 37.26 -9.08 11.94
N ILE A 1103 38.29 -9.33 11.13
CA ILE A 1103 38.18 -9.95 9.80
C ILE A 1103 37.30 -11.21 9.83
N SER A 1104 37.65 -12.21 10.65
CA SER A 1104 36.93 -13.49 10.67
C SER A 1104 35.45 -13.35 11.05
N SER A 1105 35.13 -12.44 11.97
CA SER A 1105 33.74 -12.19 12.37
C SER A 1105 32.96 -11.50 11.26
N ILE A 1106 33.57 -10.53 10.57
CA ILE A 1106 32.93 -9.81 9.46
C ILE A 1106 32.70 -10.76 8.27
N GLN A 1107 33.68 -11.59 7.92
CA GLN A 1107 33.55 -12.60 6.86
C GLN A 1107 32.41 -13.59 7.16
N SER A 1108 32.35 -14.08 8.38
CA SER A 1108 31.31 -15.03 8.79
C SER A 1108 29.93 -14.36 8.84
N ALA A 1109 29.84 -13.14 9.36
CA ALA A 1109 28.60 -12.36 9.41
C ALA A 1109 28.09 -12.01 8.00
N HIS A 1110 28.99 -11.65 7.08
CA HIS A 1110 28.66 -11.39 5.69
C HIS A 1110 28.12 -12.64 4.99
N LYS A 1111 28.81 -13.78 5.14
CA LYS A 1111 28.38 -15.07 4.60
C LYS A 1111 27.00 -15.50 5.09
N LEU A 1112 26.66 -15.15 6.34
CA LEU A 1112 25.35 -15.43 6.93
C LEU A 1112 24.28 -14.37 6.60
N GLY A 1113 24.61 -13.35 5.81
CA GLY A 1113 23.71 -12.24 5.48
C GLY A 1113 23.40 -11.30 6.66
N LEU A 1114 24.07 -11.47 7.80
CA LEU A 1114 23.84 -10.70 9.03
C LEU A 1114 24.26 -9.23 8.89
N ILE A 1115 25.30 -8.98 8.09
CA ILE A 1115 25.79 -7.64 7.75
C ILE A 1115 25.91 -7.52 6.23
N GLN A 1116 25.64 -6.33 5.72
CA GLN A 1116 25.85 -5.98 4.31
C GLN A 1116 26.72 -4.73 4.22
N GLY A 1117 27.31 -4.53 3.03
CA GLY A 1117 28.01 -3.30 2.69
C GLY A 1117 27.08 -2.09 2.71
N ARG A 1118 27.68 -0.91 2.76
CA ARG A 1118 26.99 0.36 2.50
C ARG A 1118 27.16 0.74 1.02
N GLU A 1119 26.71 1.95 0.69
CA GLU A 1119 27.01 2.62 -0.56
C GLU A 1119 28.47 2.43 -0.96
N GLN A 1120 28.70 2.35 -2.27
CA GLN A 1120 30.03 2.08 -2.83
C GLN A 1120 30.63 0.73 -2.43
N ASN A 1121 29.83 -0.24 -1.97
CA ASN A 1121 30.29 -1.59 -1.58
C ASN A 1121 31.42 -1.50 -0.52
N ARG A 1122 31.29 -0.55 0.40
CA ARG A 1122 32.19 -0.34 1.54
C ARG A 1122 31.64 -1.03 2.78
N PHE A 1123 32.50 -1.69 3.54
CA PHE A 1123 32.17 -2.07 4.91
C PHE A 1123 32.20 -0.87 5.85
N ALA A 1124 33.11 0.08 5.64
CA ALA A 1124 33.34 1.23 6.51
C ALA A 1124 33.61 0.83 7.99
N PRO A 1125 34.70 0.09 8.27
CA PRO A 1125 34.93 -0.57 9.56
C PRO A 1125 34.87 0.39 10.75
N ASP A 1126 35.46 1.57 10.63
CA ASP A 1126 35.55 2.56 11.72
C ASP A 1126 34.35 3.52 11.81
N VAL A 1127 33.41 3.43 10.87
CA VAL A 1127 32.23 4.29 10.90
C VAL A 1127 31.28 3.80 11.98
N TYR A 1128 30.70 4.75 12.71
CA TYR A 1128 29.74 4.45 13.75
C TYR A 1128 28.41 3.98 13.16
N MET A 1129 27.82 3.00 13.84
CA MET A 1129 26.54 2.43 13.45
C MET A 1129 25.39 3.31 13.94
N THR A 1130 24.38 3.50 13.10
CA THR A 1130 23.14 4.19 13.50
C THR A 1130 22.19 3.26 14.25
N ARG A 1131 21.24 3.83 15.00
CA ARG A 1131 20.20 3.08 15.70
C ARG A 1131 19.29 2.28 14.74
N ALA A 1132 18.99 2.81 13.54
CA ALA A 1132 18.23 2.08 12.52
C ALA A 1132 19.00 0.87 11.96
N GLU A 1133 20.28 1.03 11.65
CA GLU A 1133 21.11 -0.10 11.22
C GLU A 1133 21.22 -1.16 12.32
N ALA A 1134 21.34 -0.74 13.59
CA ALA A 1134 21.39 -1.67 14.72
C ALA A 1134 20.11 -2.50 14.81
N ALA A 1135 18.94 -1.87 14.67
CA ALA A 1135 17.65 -2.55 14.60
C ALA A 1135 17.62 -3.58 13.45
N GLN A 1136 18.10 -3.21 12.27
CA GLN A 1136 18.19 -4.11 11.11
C GLN A 1136 19.09 -5.33 11.37
N ALA A 1137 20.26 -5.14 12.00
CA ALA A 1137 21.18 -6.23 12.32
C ALA A 1137 20.58 -7.21 13.33
N ILE A 1138 19.88 -6.69 14.35
CA ILE A 1138 19.15 -7.52 15.31
C ILE A 1138 18.02 -8.30 14.64
N ASN A 1139 17.28 -7.67 13.72
CA ASN A 1139 16.22 -8.36 12.99
C ASN A 1139 16.77 -9.54 12.18
N ARG A 1140 17.88 -9.35 11.47
CA ARG A 1140 18.55 -10.42 10.71
C ARG A 1140 19.01 -11.56 11.61
N LEU A 1141 19.60 -11.24 12.77
CA LEU A 1141 19.96 -12.27 13.76
C LEU A 1141 18.74 -13.06 14.24
N LEU A 1142 17.58 -12.42 14.39
CA LEU A 1142 16.36 -13.07 14.84
C LEU A 1142 15.71 -13.96 13.79
N MET A 1143 15.95 -13.71 12.50
CA MET A 1143 15.41 -14.48 11.37
C MET A 1143 16.19 -15.76 11.03
N ILE A 1144 17.42 -15.89 11.52
CA ILE A 1144 18.19 -17.16 11.50
C ILE A 1144 17.54 -18.17 12.45
#